data_AF-A0A933QUW7-F1
#
_entry.id   AF-A0A933QUW7-F1
#
_cell.length_a   1.000
_cell.length_b   1.000
_cell.length_c   1.000
_cell.angle_alpha   90.00
_cell.angle_beta   90.00
_cell.angle_gamma   90.00
#
_symmetry.space_group_name_H-M   'P 1'
#
loop_
_entity.id
_entity.type
_entity.pdbx_description
1 polymer ?
#
loop_
_entity_poly.entity_id
_entity_poly.type
_entity_poly.pdbx_seq_one_letter_code
_entity_poly.pdbx_strand_id
1 'polypeptide(L)'
;MNEGDKCKAKIITASTTAGLIAFFLMLLSAPSSAETIPSSVRLIKSDVNSVVIELTTPTYALGRQSINELQYDTLSTPGMESNSDVPGNPQLPMRGVLIGVPQGAEITVRVLTQDAVEIPQRLKLLPIPSPRVDRPSFDTKSYAYAGGDHMPNPQAYAQNKFEPVAPVRLGTAGFLRSQRFAQIEFFPFQYNAAQQRVRWIKRLTIEVQFAFPQGQPRQTVGELRDEGMYERVLQNRLLNYSSARFWRAPGTPGARRAHSPHDAENFKIAINQTGMYRMTFADLTTAGVPSSVDPRTFKIKKTGVEIPIVVNNESSGVFDSSVSIDFFALGVDTVYTDTNIYWLSYGGANHLPVSARSEYPSTVPTPTTFRDRLRIEENHFYVGDRPPGNGDHWYWNVVATFDLGNQFFIESPATYAFTLTNASNAGSATLRANVFGAAGNVGDAVPHHQQIFLNGTLIKDDSWVGDVSHQTETAFAQSLLVSGTNTISLTLPNDTGLGYDEVFANWFELDYDHLYAARNDYLAFTSEITGDLQITVTNFTTDKLLLYDVTNPGNVIRLPSVNIAKAGGSYSLSFSDSLTSIARYVALAESALKSPLSISVDSSASDLRNPLNAADEIIIAADDFYTATAPLATFRNSQGLRVARVRMSDVYDEFSDGVFDPIAIRDFLAYAFANWQLPAPMYVLLVGDGNLNYRNYQPNNLGVGYTSVVNEPNYVPPYLDAVDPFINVTATDNRYVSFVGNDIAPDMAIGRLPVRSAAEATAVIDKIIAYEQSPVLGDWRNSAAFITDNYYTSSGGTDAAGNFYATADGIIAGYIPNTYTVTRVYYDPAPSPPNPGYAWHYTTIGSARNAITSALNSSARFVNYIGHGSQFQWATETLFGNSGASLNLFDSINHNGRTPILLELTCKTGMFHLPGVTTLAESFIRADGQGAVADWASTGLGVNAGHDALAQGFYTAIFTDSVRTLGLAVNSSKLGLVAQGSHADLVEEFTLFGDPATVVNPNRKIYMPLVVR
;
A
#
# COMPACT_ATOMS: atom_id res chain seq x y z
N MET A 1 -68.07 21.94 33.87
CA MET A 1 -68.90 22.57 34.93
C MET A 1 -67.97 23.28 35.88
N ASN A 2 -68.16 24.61 35.98
CA ASN A 2 -67.78 25.61 37.00
C ASN A 2 -66.30 25.69 37.44
N GLU A 3 -65.59 26.79 37.10
CA GLU A 3 -65.45 28.06 37.88
C GLU A 3 -64.68 27.84 39.19
N GLY A 4 -63.69 28.62 39.62
CA GLY A 4 -63.11 29.92 39.25
C GLY A 4 -61.92 30.13 40.22
N ASP A 5 -60.79 30.68 39.80
CA ASP A 5 -60.47 32.12 39.72
C ASP A 5 -59.67 32.64 40.94
N LYS A 6 -58.53 33.26 40.63
CA LYS A 6 -57.82 34.36 41.32
C LYS A 6 -56.85 34.14 42.52
N CYS A 7 -55.57 34.35 42.16
CA CYS A 7 -54.76 35.55 42.51
C CYS A 7 -54.20 35.67 43.94
N LYS A 8 -52.86 35.63 44.08
CA LYS A 8 -51.99 36.82 44.27
C LYS A 8 -50.55 36.45 44.65
N ALA A 9 -49.62 37.11 43.95
CA ALA A 9 -48.19 37.12 44.23
C ALA A 9 -47.85 37.92 45.51
N LYS A 10 -46.78 37.51 46.18
CA LYS A 10 -45.99 38.40 47.05
C LYS A 10 -44.51 38.02 46.96
N ILE A 11 -43.74 38.90 46.32
CA ILE A 11 -42.28 38.94 46.36
C ILE A 11 -41.89 39.61 47.68
N ILE A 12 -41.00 38.98 48.44
CA ILE A 12 -40.19 39.65 49.48
C ILE A 12 -38.74 39.20 49.27
N THR A 13 -37.89 40.18 48.99
CA THR A 13 -36.42 40.12 48.95
C THR A 13 -35.81 40.50 50.31
N ALA A 14 -34.53 40.15 50.47
CA ALA A 14 -33.57 40.47 51.55
C ALA A 14 -33.59 39.47 52.74
N SER A 15 -32.48 39.04 53.33
CA SER A 15 -31.10 39.53 53.35
C SER A 15 -30.18 38.48 54.00
N THR A 16 -28.89 38.57 53.66
CA THR A 16 -27.70 37.96 54.27
C THR A 16 -27.69 37.86 55.80
N THR A 17 -27.26 36.72 56.35
CA THR A 17 -26.46 36.68 57.59
C THR A 17 -25.57 35.43 57.62
N ALA A 18 -24.28 35.63 57.88
CA ALA A 18 -23.30 34.60 58.18
C ALA A 18 -23.46 34.13 59.64
N GLY A 19 -23.23 32.83 59.89
CA GLY A 19 -23.22 32.24 61.22
C GLY A 19 -22.60 30.84 61.18
N LEU A 20 -21.44 30.72 61.79
CA LEU A 20 -20.53 29.57 61.84
C LEU A 20 -20.95 28.58 62.95
N ILE A 21 -20.72 27.26 62.75
CA ILE A 21 -20.18 26.24 63.70
C ILE A 21 -20.82 24.82 63.61
N ALA A 22 -19.91 23.84 63.45
CA ALA A 22 -19.90 22.41 63.83
C ALA A 22 -20.85 21.41 63.13
N PHE A 23 -20.31 20.54 62.27
CA PHE A 23 -19.74 19.21 62.56
C PHE A 23 -20.77 18.14 62.93
N PHE A 24 -21.16 17.33 61.94
CA PHE A 24 -21.38 15.89 62.13
C PHE A 24 -20.84 15.13 60.92
N LEU A 25 -19.79 14.33 61.15
CA LEU A 25 -19.26 13.35 60.22
C LEU A 25 -20.32 12.25 59.99
N MET A 26 -20.67 12.00 58.74
CA MET A 26 -21.01 10.66 58.28
C MET A 26 -20.09 10.31 57.12
N LEU A 27 -19.18 9.38 57.41
CA LEU A 27 -18.33 8.69 56.43
C LEU A 27 -19.22 7.97 55.43
N LEU A 28 -19.37 8.55 54.24
CA LEU A 28 -19.61 7.79 53.03
C LEU A 28 -18.24 7.31 52.55
N SER A 29 -17.95 6.04 52.81
CA SER A 29 -16.93 5.28 52.11
C SER A 29 -17.24 5.31 50.61
N ALA A 30 -16.67 6.29 49.91
CA ALA A 30 -16.52 6.24 48.47
C ALA A 30 -15.75 4.94 48.13
N PRO A 31 -16.21 4.13 47.17
CA PRO A 31 -15.34 3.09 46.64
C PRO A 31 -14.07 3.77 46.14
N SER A 32 -12.93 3.28 46.61
CA SER A 32 -11.61 3.73 46.18
C SER A 32 -11.60 3.81 44.66
N SER A 33 -11.38 5.01 44.16
CA SER A 33 -10.97 5.28 42.79
C SER A 33 -10.01 4.19 42.33
N ALA A 34 -10.34 3.53 41.22
CA ALA A 34 -9.36 2.79 40.44
C ALA A 34 -8.12 3.69 40.32
N GLU A 35 -6.97 3.21 40.79
CA GLU A 35 -5.70 3.91 40.60
C GLU A 35 -5.50 4.08 39.11
N THR A 36 -5.76 5.29 38.59
CA THR A 36 -5.22 5.72 37.31
C THR A 36 -3.72 5.61 37.45
N ILE A 37 -3.12 4.59 36.82
CA ILE A 37 -1.68 4.42 36.75
C ILE A 37 -1.10 5.76 36.27
N PRO A 38 -0.30 6.47 37.08
CA PRO A 38 0.32 7.72 36.65
C PRO A 38 1.12 7.46 35.38
N SER A 39 1.06 8.37 34.41
CA SER A 39 1.86 8.22 33.18
C SER A 39 3.34 8.02 33.57
N SER A 40 3.93 6.91 33.12
CA SER A 40 5.34 6.57 33.43
C SER A 40 6.31 7.62 32.88
N VAL A 41 5.86 8.47 31.96
CA VAL A 41 6.61 9.59 31.38
C VAL A 41 5.93 10.91 31.77
N ARG A 42 6.75 11.90 32.16
CA ARG A 42 6.32 13.23 32.56
C ARG A 42 7.14 14.32 31.88
N LEU A 43 6.48 15.33 31.33
CA LEU A 43 7.11 16.54 30.84
C LEU A 43 7.51 17.46 32.00
N ILE A 44 8.79 17.84 32.07
CA ILE A 44 9.33 18.76 33.09
C ILE A 44 9.44 20.18 32.54
N LYS A 45 9.91 20.32 31.29
CA LYS A 45 10.15 21.60 30.62
C LYS A 45 9.93 21.45 29.12
N SER A 46 9.40 22.47 28.46
CA SER A 46 9.36 22.53 26.99
C SER A 46 9.42 23.97 26.50
N ASP A 47 10.49 24.32 25.80
CA ASP A 47 10.66 25.59 25.09
C ASP A 47 11.36 25.37 23.73
N VAL A 48 11.58 26.45 22.98
CA VAL A 48 12.15 26.39 21.62
C VAL A 48 13.60 25.89 21.56
N ASN A 49 14.30 25.80 22.69
CA ASN A 49 15.67 25.29 22.76
C ASN A 49 15.76 23.88 23.32
N SER A 50 14.84 23.48 24.21
CA SER A 50 14.86 22.12 24.76
C SER A 50 13.53 21.61 25.32
N VAL A 51 13.44 20.28 25.38
CA VAL A 51 12.40 19.53 26.09
C VAL A 51 13.06 18.67 27.16
N VAL A 52 12.62 18.78 28.42
CA VAL A 52 13.10 17.94 29.54
C VAL A 52 12.00 16.96 29.92
N ILE A 53 12.34 15.68 29.94
CA ILE A 53 11.40 14.57 30.16
C ILE A 53 11.93 13.70 31.29
N GLU A 54 11.05 13.25 32.17
CA GLU A 54 11.35 12.27 33.21
C GLU A 54 10.56 10.98 32.97
N LEU A 55 11.25 9.84 32.97
CA LEU A 55 10.69 8.50 33.05
C LEU A 55 10.75 8.03 34.51
N THR A 56 9.66 7.46 35.01
CA THR A 56 9.58 6.77 36.30
C THR A 56 9.08 5.35 36.09
N THR A 57 9.88 4.37 36.53
CA THR A 57 9.52 2.95 36.53
C THR A 57 9.62 2.40 37.94
N PRO A 58 8.54 2.42 38.74
CA PRO A 58 8.61 2.08 40.16
C PRO A 58 8.53 0.57 40.42
N THR A 59 8.06 -0.21 39.44
CA THR A 59 7.81 -1.65 39.59
C THR A 59 8.22 -2.43 38.33
N TYR A 60 8.55 -3.70 38.51
CA TYR A 60 8.76 -4.67 37.44
C TYR A 60 8.25 -6.04 37.88
N ALA A 61 7.95 -6.91 36.92
CA ALA A 61 7.60 -8.31 37.15
C ALA A 61 8.60 -9.22 36.43
N LEU A 62 8.91 -10.35 37.07
CA LEU A 62 9.74 -11.41 36.50
C LEU A 62 8.88 -12.64 36.25
N GLY A 63 9.01 -13.22 35.07
CA GLY A 63 8.40 -14.47 34.69
C GLY A 63 9.43 -15.47 34.17
N ARG A 64 8.97 -16.65 33.79
CA ARG A 64 9.77 -17.67 33.11
C ARG A 64 9.02 -18.24 31.92
N GLN A 65 9.78 -18.57 30.89
CA GLN A 65 9.27 -19.20 29.68
C GLN A 65 10.23 -20.31 29.25
N SER A 66 9.66 -21.45 28.85
CA SER A 66 10.40 -22.58 28.31
C SER A 66 10.32 -22.54 26.79
N ILE A 67 11.46 -22.38 26.10
CA ILE A 67 11.55 -22.45 24.64
C ILE A 67 12.57 -23.51 24.27
N ASN A 68 12.19 -24.49 23.45
CA ASN A 68 13.06 -25.60 23.02
C ASN A 68 13.81 -26.25 24.20
N GLU A 69 13.07 -26.57 25.26
CA GLU A 69 13.57 -27.15 26.53
C GLU A 69 14.55 -26.27 27.33
N LEU A 70 14.88 -25.07 26.83
CA LEU A 70 15.68 -24.08 27.54
C LEU A 70 14.76 -23.11 28.32
N GLN A 71 15.10 -22.90 29.59
CA GLN A 71 14.44 -21.91 30.42
C GLN A 71 15.03 -20.51 30.17
N TYR A 72 14.16 -19.54 29.96
CA TYR A 72 14.45 -18.12 29.89
C TYR A 72 13.63 -17.36 30.93
N ASP A 73 14.19 -16.26 31.42
CA ASP A 73 13.48 -15.31 32.28
C ASP A 73 12.85 -14.22 31.41
N THR A 74 11.62 -13.83 31.74
CA THR A 74 10.92 -12.69 31.12
C THR A 74 10.87 -11.52 32.09
N LEU A 75 10.91 -10.31 31.55
CA LEU A 75 10.89 -9.07 32.31
C LEU A 75 9.81 -8.17 31.73
N SER A 76 8.88 -7.69 32.56
CA SER A 76 7.82 -6.78 32.13
C SER A 76 7.64 -5.63 33.13
N THR A 77 7.08 -4.52 32.67
CA THR A 77 6.70 -3.39 33.53
C THR A 77 5.41 -2.76 32.98
N PRO A 78 4.47 -2.34 33.83
CA PRO A 78 3.18 -1.83 33.37
C PRO A 78 3.31 -0.63 32.40
N GLY A 79 2.53 -0.65 31.32
CA GLY A 79 2.50 0.41 30.31
C GLY A 79 3.75 0.46 29.42
N MET A 80 4.53 -0.62 29.36
CA MET A 80 5.70 -0.73 28.49
C MET A 80 5.68 -2.03 27.72
N GLU A 81 6.21 -1.94 26.52
CA GLU A 81 6.20 -3.00 25.54
C GLU A 81 7.61 -3.55 25.38
N SER A 82 7.74 -4.71 24.74
CA SER A 82 9.06 -5.26 24.49
C SER A 82 9.73 -4.56 23.32
N ASN A 83 11.05 -4.37 23.38
CA ASN A 83 11.82 -3.97 22.21
C ASN A 83 11.73 -5.04 21.11
N SER A 84 11.79 -4.59 19.86
CA SER A 84 11.60 -5.45 18.68
C SER A 84 12.63 -5.20 17.58
N ASP A 85 13.66 -4.40 17.86
CA ASP A 85 14.49 -3.79 16.84
C ASP A 85 15.42 -4.80 16.13
N VAL A 86 15.89 -5.81 16.87
CA VAL A 86 16.86 -6.80 16.36
C VAL A 86 16.51 -8.18 16.90
N PRO A 87 15.98 -9.09 16.07
CA PRO A 87 15.74 -10.47 16.46
C PRO A 87 16.99 -11.15 17.05
N GLY A 88 16.76 -12.02 18.02
CA GLY A 88 17.80 -12.73 18.77
C GLY A 88 18.53 -11.90 19.83
N ASN A 89 18.38 -10.58 19.90
CA ASN A 89 18.89 -9.80 21.02
C ASN A 89 18.02 -10.01 22.29
N PRO A 90 18.52 -9.72 23.50
CA PRO A 90 17.72 -9.83 24.72
C PRO A 90 16.48 -8.93 24.71
N GLN A 91 15.32 -9.50 25.05
CA GLN A 91 14.05 -8.82 25.15
C GLN A 91 13.98 -7.98 26.44
N LEU A 92 13.74 -6.69 26.28
CA LEU A 92 13.72 -5.68 27.34
C LEU A 92 12.47 -4.80 27.21
N PRO A 93 11.83 -4.42 28.32
CA PRO A 93 10.77 -3.41 28.28
C PRO A 93 11.29 -2.06 27.82
N MET A 94 10.51 -1.40 26.97
CA MET A 94 10.74 -0.05 26.46
C MET A 94 9.47 0.79 26.45
N ARG A 95 9.64 2.12 26.44
CA ARG A 95 8.55 3.08 26.30
C ARG A 95 8.92 4.13 25.26
N GLY A 96 8.15 4.20 24.18
CA GLY A 96 8.24 5.27 23.20
C GLY A 96 7.23 6.40 23.45
N VAL A 97 7.62 7.64 23.14
CA VAL A 97 6.74 8.82 23.15
C VAL A 97 7.07 9.75 21.98
N LEU A 98 6.08 10.52 21.51
CA LEU A 98 6.31 11.59 20.54
C LEU A 98 6.41 12.94 21.25
N ILE A 99 7.37 13.76 20.80
CA ILE A 99 7.43 15.18 21.11
C ILE A 99 7.33 15.98 19.80
N GLY A 100 6.64 17.11 19.83
CA GLY A 100 6.78 18.09 18.77
C GLY A 100 8.14 18.77 18.87
N VAL A 101 8.75 19.07 17.73
CA VAL A 101 10.07 19.70 17.64
C VAL A 101 10.03 20.89 16.71
N PRO A 102 10.85 21.94 16.93
CA PRO A 102 10.93 23.05 16.00
C PRO A 102 11.36 22.62 14.60
N GLN A 103 10.81 23.33 13.61
CA GLN A 103 11.20 23.15 12.22
C GLN A 103 12.66 23.55 12.01
N GLY A 104 13.38 22.79 11.17
CA GLY A 104 14.80 23.03 10.90
C GLY A 104 15.76 22.77 12.07
N ALA A 105 15.25 22.33 13.23
CA ALA A 105 16.11 22.00 14.37
C ALA A 105 16.79 20.63 14.19
N GLU A 106 18.09 20.58 14.42
CA GLU A 106 18.81 19.34 14.71
C GLU A 106 18.50 18.93 16.15
N ILE A 107 18.36 17.62 16.37
CA ILE A 107 17.86 17.05 17.62
C ILE A 107 18.96 16.21 18.23
N THR A 108 19.33 16.50 19.48
CA THR A 108 20.22 15.66 20.27
C THR A 108 19.59 15.33 21.61
N VAL A 109 19.92 14.19 22.17
CA VAL A 109 19.40 13.74 23.47
C VAL A 109 20.56 13.56 24.44
N ARG A 110 20.43 14.11 25.65
CA ARG A 110 21.38 13.90 26.74
C ARG A 110 20.68 13.42 28.00
N VAL A 111 21.31 12.48 28.71
CA VAL A 111 20.88 12.06 30.04
C VAL A 111 21.32 13.12 31.06
N LEU A 112 20.38 13.65 31.85
CA LEU A 112 20.67 14.58 32.94
C LEU A 112 20.91 13.84 34.25
N THR A 113 20.00 12.92 34.60
CA THR A 113 20.08 12.13 35.82
C THR A 113 19.58 10.72 35.56
N GLN A 114 20.26 9.73 36.15
CA GLN A 114 19.88 8.33 36.11
C GLN A 114 19.98 7.74 37.52
N ASP A 115 18.85 7.35 38.10
CA ASP A 115 18.78 6.56 39.33
C ASP A 115 18.57 5.10 38.95
N ALA A 116 19.61 4.30 39.15
CA ALA A 116 19.63 2.91 38.73
C ALA A 116 20.14 2.00 39.84
N VAL A 117 19.48 0.85 39.97
CA VAL A 117 19.88 -0.24 40.86
C VAL A 117 20.01 -1.50 40.05
N GLU A 118 20.84 -2.43 40.50
CA GLU A 118 20.87 -3.75 39.88
C GLU A 118 19.84 -4.68 40.51
N ILE A 119 19.20 -5.46 39.66
CA ILE A 119 18.31 -6.53 40.08
C ILE A 119 19.19 -7.63 40.72
N PRO A 120 18.86 -8.12 41.93
CA PRO A 120 19.69 -9.11 42.62
C PRO A 120 19.83 -10.45 41.88
N GLN A 121 18.77 -10.86 41.17
CA GLN A 121 18.71 -12.11 40.43
C GLN A 121 19.62 -12.11 39.21
N ARG A 122 20.21 -13.27 38.91
CA ARG A 122 20.82 -13.53 37.60
C ARG A 122 19.72 -13.98 36.65
N LEU A 123 19.55 -13.28 35.55
CA LEU A 123 18.44 -13.48 34.62
C LEU A 123 18.99 -13.87 33.26
N LYS A 124 18.53 -15.01 32.72
CA LYS A 124 18.78 -15.39 31.34
C LYS A 124 17.62 -14.89 30.50
N LEU A 125 17.68 -13.61 30.11
CA LEU A 125 16.57 -12.98 29.40
C LEU A 125 16.24 -13.69 28.08
N LEU A 126 14.94 -13.77 27.79
CA LEU A 126 14.40 -14.30 26.55
C LEU A 126 14.92 -13.49 25.33
N PRO A 127 15.37 -14.13 24.24
CA PRO A 127 15.70 -13.43 23.00
C PRO A 127 14.43 -12.89 22.33
N ILE A 128 14.54 -11.74 21.65
CA ILE A 128 13.52 -11.24 20.74
C ILE A 128 13.31 -12.31 19.65
N PRO A 129 12.08 -12.75 19.39
CA PRO A 129 11.84 -13.78 18.38
C PRO A 129 12.15 -13.25 16.97
N SER A 130 12.77 -14.10 16.14
CA SER A 130 12.64 -13.97 14.69
C SER A 130 11.31 -14.59 14.28
N PRO A 131 10.47 -13.91 13.49
CA PRO A 131 9.28 -14.56 12.98
C PRO A 131 9.65 -15.77 12.13
N ARG A 132 9.15 -16.96 12.47
CA ARG A 132 9.25 -18.15 11.64
C ARG A 132 7.92 -18.35 10.94
N VAL A 133 7.96 -18.28 9.61
CA VAL A 133 6.83 -18.68 8.78
C VAL A 133 7.21 -20.02 8.19
N ASP A 134 6.43 -21.05 8.47
CA ASP A 134 6.60 -22.31 7.75
C ASP A 134 6.17 -22.05 6.31
N ARG A 135 7.15 -22.07 5.41
CA ARG A 135 6.97 -21.98 3.97
C ARG A 135 7.09 -23.40 3.41
N PRO A 136 6.02 -24.21 3.40
CA PRO A 136 6.07 -25.50 2.73
C PRO A 136 6.39 -25.25 1.25
N SER A 137 7.45 -25.88 0.74
CA SER A 137 7.93 -25.75 -0.64
C SER A 137 6.88 -26.15 -1.70
N PHE A 138 5.75 -26.75 -1.29
CA PHE A 138 4.72 -27.29 -2.18
C PHE A 138 3.31 -26.76 -1.91
N ASP A 139 3.11 -25.98 -0.85
CA ASP A 139 1.79 -25.42 -0.52
C ASP A 139 1.88 -23.90 -0.35
N THR A 140 1.79 -23.20 -1.47
CA THR A 140 1.67 -21.75 -1.46
C THR A 140 0.41 -21.28 -0.71
N LYS A 141 -0.56 -22.16 -0.39
CA LYS A 141 -1.81 -21.76 0.28
C LYS A 141 -1.69 -21.65 1.80
N SER A 142 -0.63 -22.17 2.41
CA SER A 142 -0.47 -22.21 3.87
C SER A 142 0.83 -21.58 4.35
N TYR A 143 0.89 -20.25 4.31
CA TYR A 143 1.77 -19.55 5.25
C TYR A 143 1.18 -19.73 6.64
N ALA A 144 1.73 -20.67 7.40
CA ALA A 144 1.45 -20.79 8.82
C ALA A 144 2.53 -20.01 9.56
N TYR A 145 2.12 -19.05 10.38
CA TYR A 145 3.03 -18.53 11.39
C TYR A 145 3.37 -19.70 12.32
N ALA A 146 4.62 -20.14 12.27
CA ALA A 146 5.10 -21.31 12.98
C ALA A 146 5.60 -20.97 14.39
N GLY A 147 5.39 -19.72 14.81
CA GLY A 147 5.94 -19.16 16.04
C GLY A 147 7.13 -18.25 15.78
N GLY A 148 7.66 -17.71 16.87
CA GLY A 148 8.91 -16.96 16.86
C GLY A 148 10.08 -17.89 17.19
N ASP A 149 11.09 -17.92 16.33
CA ASP A 149 12.37 -18.54 16.66
C ASP A 149 13.14 -17.62 17.61
N HIS A 150 13.12 -17.96 18.90
CA HIS A 150 13.90 -17.27 19.94
C HIS A 150 15.36 -17.75 19.93
N MET A 151 16.03 -17.66 18.78
CA MET A 151 17.45 -17.99 18.68
C MET A 151 18.29 -16.85 19.25
N PRO A 152 19.06 -17.08 20.34
CA PRO A 152 19.89 -16.03 20.92
C PRO A 152 20.99 -15.63 19.92
N ASN A 153 21.09 -14.34 19.61
CA ASN A 153 22.18 -13.77 18.85
C ASN A 153 23.49 -14.02 19.64
N PRO A 154 24.41 -14.86 19.15
CA PRO A 154 25.60 -15.24 19.91
C PRO A 154 26.48 -14.04 20.24
N GLN A 155 26.55 -13.06 19.33
CA GLN A 155 27.33 -11.84 19.56
C GLN A 155 26.72 -11.00 20.66
N ALA A 156 25.39 -10.84 20.69
CA ALA A 156 24.69 -10.07 21.72
C ALA A 156 24.78 -10.74 23.10
N TYR A 157 24.60 -12.07 23.15
CA TYR A 157 24.65 -12.82 24.41
C TYR A 157 26.09 -13.00 24.96
N ALA A 158 27.12 -12.86 24.13
CA ALA A 158 28.51 -12.87 24.56
C ALA A 158 29.02 -11.50 25.09
N GLN A 159 28.26 -10.42 24.94
CA GLN A 159 28.73 -9.09 25.34
C GLN A 159 28.80 -8.94 26.86
N ASN A 160 29.98 -8.61 27.37
CA ASN A 160 30.20 -8.28 28.78
C ASN A 160 30.11 -6.75 29.02
N LYS A 161 29.00 -6.16 28.59
CA LYS A 161 28.63 -4.76 28.85
C LYS A 161 27.12 -4.65 28.98
N PHE A 162 26.64 -3.62 29.67
CA PHE A 162 25.21 -3.35 29.78
C PHE A 162 24.68 -2.75 28.48
N GLU A 163 23.69 -3.41 27.88
CA GLU A 163 23.00 -2.96 26.66
C GLU A 163 21.50 -2.72 26.91
N PRO A 164 20.86 -1.75 26.23
CA PRO A 164 21.50 -0.75 25.38
C PRO A 164 22.41 0.17 26.20
N VAL A 165 23.57 0.56 25.65
CA VAL A 165 24.56 1.42 26.36
C VAL A 165 23.92 2.71 26.88
N ALA A 166 23.10 3.36 26.04
CA ALA A 166 22.31 4.53 26.43
C ALA A 166 20.89 4.09 26.83
N PRO A 167 20.35 4.58 27.95
CA PRO A 167 18.99 4.22 28.40
C PRO A 167 17.89 5.01 27.67
N VAL A 168 18.26 5.73 26.61
CA VAL A 168 17.37 6.51 25.75
C VAL A 168 17.94 6.51 24.33
N ARG A 169 17.06 6.42 23.34
CA ARG A 169 17.38 6.55 21.92
C ARG A 169 16.46 7.58 21.26
N LEU A 170 17.00 8.34 20.31
CA LEU A 170 16.20 9.12 19.37
C LEU A 170 15.75 8.16 18.25
N GLY A 171 14.45 7.92 18.17
CA GLY A 171 13.85 7.10 17.12
C GLY A 171 13.60 7.92 15.85
N THR A 172 12.52 7.62 15.14
CA THR A 172 12.16 8.31 13.91
C THR A 172 11.77 9.77 14.18
N ALA A 173 12.21 10.68 13.31
CA ALA A 173 11.71 12.04 13.24
C ALA A 173 10.94 12.22 11.93
N GLY A 174 9.79 12.88 12.03
CA GLY A 174 8.82 12.93 10.94
C GLY A 174 7.86 14.09 11.07
N PHE A 175 6.74 14.02 10.36
CA PHE A 175 5.68 15.02 10.39
C PHE A 175 4.32 14.41 10.69
N LEU A 176 3.53 15.13 11.49
CA LEU A 176 2.09 14.96 11.59
C LEU A 176 1.49 16.22 10.98
N ARG A 177 1.17 16.18 9.68
CA ARG A 177 0.66 17.36 8.97
C ARG A 177 1.65 18.53 9.08
N SER A 178 1.28 19.64 9.74
CA SER A 178 2.19 20.78 9.94
C SER A 178 3.15 20.65 11.13
N GLN A 179 2.99 19.62 11.95
CA GLN A 179 3.74 19.42 13.17
C GLN A 179 4.90 18.45 12.95
N ARG A 180 6.12 18.97 12.91
CA ARG A 180 7.30 18.10 13.00
C ARG A 180 7.37 17.45 14.37
N PHE A 181 7.67 16.16 14.41
CA PHE A 181 7.83 15.39 15.63
C PHE A 181 9.16 14.65 15.68
N ALA A 182 9.52 14.22 16.88
CA ALA A 182 10.57 13.24 17.10
C ALA A 182 10.11 12.20 18.12
N GLN A 183 10.49 10.96 17.85
CA GLN A 183 10.24 9.83 18.72
C GLN A 183 11.37 9.70 19.75
N ILE A 184 11.01 9.57 21.02
CA ILE A 184 11.94 9.33 22.12
C ILE A 184 11.63 7.96 22.72
N GLU A 185 12.62 7.08 22.68
CA GLU A 185 12.52 5.71 23.16
C GLU A 185 13.32 5.54 24.45
N PHE A 186 12.64 5.13 25.51
CA PHE A 186 13.21 4.91 26.81
C PHE A 186 13.44 3.42 27.08
N PHE A 187 14.62 3.08 27.58
CA PHE A 187 15.00 1.73 28.00
C PHE A 187 15.27 1.72 29.52
N PRO A 188 14.24 1.49 30.35
CA PRO A 188 14.40 1.47 31.81
C PRO A 188 15.20 0.27 32.33
N PHE A 189 15.59 -0.66 31.46
CA PHE A 189 16.44 -1.79 31.81
C PHE A 189 17.63 -1.87 30.86
N GLN A 190 18.81 -2.12 31.43
CA GLN A 190 20.01 -2.45 30.68
C GLN A 190 20.47 -3.84 31.11
N TYR A 191 20.93 -4.66 30.19
CA TYR A 191 21.29 -6.05 30.45
C TYR A 191 22.71 -6.34 30.02
N ASN A 192 23.50 -6.94 30.92
CA ASN A 192 24.78 -7.55 30.61
C ASN A 192 24.57 -9.05 30.47
N ALA A 193 24.55 -9.53 29.23
CA ALA A 193 24.20 -10.91 28.92
C ALA A 193 25.26 -11.92 29.36
N ALA A 194 26.55 -11.60 29.20
CA ALA A 194 27.64 -12.47 29.64
C ALA A 194 27.65 -12.69 31.16
N GLN A 195 27.22 -11.67 31.93
CA GLN A 195 27.12 -11.75 33.39
C GLN A 195 25.71 -12.09 33.89
N GLN A 196 24.71 -12.14 33.02
CA GLN A 196 23.29 -12.29 33.34
C GLN A 196 22.80 -11.27 34.38
N ARG A 197 23.29 -10.02 34.30
CA ARG A 197 22.94 -8.93 35.25
C ARG A 197 22.03 -7.93 34.57
N VAL A 198 20.94 -7.57 35.23
CA VAL A 198 20.04 -6.49 34.79
C VAL A 198 20.20 -5.28 35.69
N ARG A 199 20.39 -4.12 35.07
CA ARG A 199 20.31 -2.81 35.72
C ARG A 199 18.93 -2.23 35.45
N TRP A 200 18.22 -1.90 36.52
CA TRP A 200 16.91 -1.29 36.51
C TRP A 200 17.02 0.20 36.84
N ILE A 201 16.56 1.05 35.93
CA ILE A 201 16.59 2.50 36.02
C ILE A 201 15.23 2.97 36.54
N LYS A 202 15.13 3.20 37.85
CA LYS A 202 13.90 3.63 38.52
C LYS A 202 13.43 5.00 38.06
N ARG A 203 14.38 5.89 37.80
CA ARG A 203 14.12 7.25 37.32
C ARG A 203 15.20 7.69 36.35
N LEU A 204 14.76 8.23 35.21
CA LEU A 204 15.64 8.77 34.18
C LEU A 204 15.13 10.15 33.78
N THR A 205 15.97 11.17 33.87
CA THR A 205 15.68 12.50 33.34
C THR A 205 16.59 12.76 32.16
N ILE A 206 16.00 13.15 31.03
CA ILE A 206 16.72 13.50 29.81
C ILE A 206 16.41 14.93 29.41
N GLU A 207 17.30 15.54 28.63
CA GLU A 207 17.01 16.73 27.86
C GLU A 207 17.19 16.43 26.37
N VAL A 208 16.14 16.71 25.60
CA VAL A 208 16.18 16.78 24.15
C VAL A 208 16.49 18.23 23.76
N GLN A 209 17.62 18.45 23.11
CA GLN A 209 18.11 19.77 22.73
C GLN A 209 17.82 20.06 21.27
N PHE A 210 17.46 21.30 20.97
CA PHE A 210 17.19 21.80 19.63
C PHE A 210 18.32 22.76 19.22
N ALA A 211 19.14 22.32 18.27
CA ALA A 211 20.18 23.12 17.68
C ALA A 211 19.72 23.66 16.31
N PHE A 212 20.03 24.92 16.02
CA PHE A 212 19.68 25.55 14.75
C PHE A 212 20.99 25.89 14.01
N PRO A 213 21.27 25.27 12.86
CA PRO A 213 22.46 25.58 12.06
C PRO A 213 22.57 27.08 11.71
N GLN A 214 23.79 27.61 11.64
CA GLN A 214 24.00 29.03 11.29
C GLN A 214 23.42 29.34 9.91
N GLY A 215 22.67 30.46 9.81
CA GLY A 215 22.03 30.90 8.57
C GLY A 215 20.60 30.37 8.36
N GLN A 216 20.14 29.40 9.15
CA GLN A 216 18.72 29.02 9.20
C GLN A 216 17.97 29.99 10.11
N PRO A 217 16.87 30.63 9.66
CA PRO A 217 16.08 31.46 10.55
C PRO A 217 15.56 30.60 11.70
N ARG A 218 15.85 30.98 12.95
CA ARG A 218 15.07 30.50 14.10
C ARG A 218 13.63 30.89 13.80
N GLN A 219 12.76 29.92 13.50
CA GLN A 219 11.34 30.22 13.40
C GLN A 219 10.88 30.75 14.76
N THR A 220 10.72 32.07 14.83
CA THR A 220 9.93 32.72 15.86
C THR A 220 8.51 32.19 15.71
N VAL A 221 8.01 31.49 16.75
CA VAL A 221 6.60 31.21 17.05
C VAL A 221 5.72 31.38 15.80
N GLY A 222 5.53 30.31 15.03
CA GLY A 222 4.73 30.36 13.80
C GLY A 222 3.30 30.84 14.08
N GLU A 223 2.62 31.37 13.06
CA GLU A 223 1.17 31.57 13.15
C GLU A 223 0.51 30.23 13.50
N LEU A 224 -0.40 30.25 14.48
CA LEU A 224 -1.16 29.06 14.87
C LEU A 224 -1.93 28.56 13.64
N ARG A 225 -1.46 27.47 13.03
CA ARG A 225 -2.17 26.81 11.95
C ARG A 225 -3.33 26.02 12.54
N ASP A 226 -4.53 26.30 12.03
CA ASP A 226 -5.72 25.54 12.35
C ASP A 226 -5.65 24.15 11.71
N GLU A 227 -5.61 23.12 12.54
CA GLU A 227 -5.67 21.71 12.12
C GLU A 227 -7.08 21.11 12.31
N GLY A 228 -8.08 21.96 12.57
CA GLY A 228 -9.47 21.58 12.70
C GLY A 228 -9.67 20.46 13.73
N MET A 229 -10.34 19.38 13.32
CA MET A 229 -10.59 18.24 14.20
C MET A 229 -9.33 17.42 14.52
N TYR A 230 -8.30 17.50 13.68
CA TYR A 230 -7.04 16.78 13.88
C TYR A 230 -6.23 17.35 15.05
N GLU A 231 -6.49 18.59 15.47
CA GLU A 231 -5.84 19.22 16.63
C GLU A 231 -5.96 18.37 17.90
N ARG A 232 -7.08 17.64 18.04
CA ARG A 232 -7.31 16.72 19.17
C ARG A 232 -6.35 15.55 19.15
N VAL A 233 -6.01 15.02 17.97
CA VAL A 233 -5.03 13.94 17.82
C VAL A 233 -3.65 14.45 18.23
N LEU A 234 -3.24 15.63 17.77
CA LEU A 234 -1.96 16.26 18.14
C LEU A 234 -1.87 16.50 19.65
N GLN A 235 -2.96 16.98 20.26
CA GLN A 235 -3.04 17.23 21.71
C GLN A 235 -2.76 15.97 22.55
N ASN A 236 -3.27 14.83 22.11
CA ASN A 236 -3.19 13.59 22.88
C ASN A 236 -1.97 12.71 22.50
N ARG A 237 -1.31 12.97 21.38
CA ARG A 237 -0.13 12.20 20.93
C ARG A 237 1.20 12.86 21.20
N LEU A 238 1.25 14.19 21.30
CA LEU A 238 2.50 14.91 21.58
C LEU A 238 2.60 15.25 23.06
N LEU A 239 3.63 14.71 23.72
CA LEU A 239 3.86 14.93 25.15
C LEU A 239 3.99 16.43 25.50
N ASN A 240 4.53 17.24 24.58
CA ASN A 240 4.74 18.68 24.73
C ASN A 240 3.86 19.55 23.81
N TYR A 241 2.67 19.04 23.42
CA TYR A 241 1.74 19.73 22.53
C TYR A 241 1.57 21.23 22.80
N SER A 242 1.40 21.63 24.08
CA SER A 242 1.16 23.01 24.49
C SER A 242 2.24 23.99 24.00
N SER A 243 3.50 23.55 23.96
CA SER A 243 4.61 24.33 23.40
C SER A 243 4.76 24.06 21.90
N ALA A 244 4.64 22.79 21.48
CA ALA A 244 4.86 22.34 20.12
C ALA A 244 3.94 22.98 19.08
N ARG A 245 2.68 23.27 19.43
CA ARG A 245 1.71 23.87 18.51
C ARG A 245 2.16 25.23 17.94
N PHE A 246 3.06 25.91 18.64
CA PHE A 246 3.65 27.19 18.22
C PHE A 246 4.89 27.02 17.32
N TRP A 247 5.31 25.78 17.06
CA TRP A 247 6.50 25.45 16.26
C TRP A 247 6.14 24.84 14.90
N ARG A 248 4.85 24.90 14.53
CA ARG A 248 4.34 24.37 13.26
C ARG A 248 4.77 25.25 12.09
N ALA A 249 4.95 24.61 10.94
CA ALA A 249 5.08 25.27 9.66
C ALA A 249 4.37 24.42 8.60
N PRO A 250 4.05 24.97 7.42
CA PRO A 250 3.55 24.17 6.32
C PRO A 250 4.48 22.97 6.07
N GLY A 251 3.98 21.77 6.34
CA GLY A 251 4.62 20.55 5.88
C GLY A 251 4.65 20.62 4.36
N THR A 252 5.83 20.50 3.77
CA THR A 252 5.96 20.41 2.31
C THR A 252 5.95 18.93 1.97
N PRO A 253 4.95 18.43 1.24
CA PRO A 253 4.97 17.04 0.80
C PRO A 253 6.24 16.74 0.01
N GLY A 254 6.78 15.53 0.18
CA GLY A 254 7.93 15.08 -0.61
C GLY A 254 7.57 15.04 -2.10
N ALA A 255 8.20 15.90 -2.90
CA ALA A 255 7.99 15.93 -4.35
C ALA A 255 8.57 14.67 -4.98
N ARG A 256 7.72 13.82 -5.60
CA ARG A 256 8.19 12.67 -6.39
C ARG A 256 8.27 12.99 -7.88
N ARG A 257 7.30 13.70 -8.46
CA ARG A 257 7.31 14.11 -9.89
C ARG A 257 6.62 15.45 -10.12
N ALA A 258 7.19 16.27 -11.01
CA ALA A 258 6.53 17.45 -11.55
C ALA A 258 5.81 17.05 -12.84
N HIS A 259 4.48 17.09 -12.85
CA HIS A 259 3.68 16.95 -14.07
C HIS A 259 3.26 18.35 -14.55
N SER A 260 3.37 18.58 -15.86
CA SER A 260 2.88 19.82 -16.49
C SER A 260 1.36 19.92 -16.32
N PRO A 261 0.80 21.14 -16.14
CA PRO A 261 -0.65 21.30 -16.12
C PRO A 261 -1.24 20.82 -17.45
N HIS A 262 -2.36 20.11 -17.36
CA HIS A 262 -3.20 19.80 -18.51
C HIS A 262 -3.90 21.09 -18.96
N ASP A 263 -3.68 21.54 -20.21
CA ASP A 263 -4.54 22.56 -20.82
C ASP A 263 -5.88 21.89 -21.21
N ALA A 264 -6.91 22.66 -21.57
CA ALA A 264 -8.16 22.09 -22.09
C ALA A 264 -7.91 21.33 -23.41
N GLU A 265 -7.51 20.07 -23.29
CA GLU A 265 -7.30 19.11 -24.38
C GLU A 265 -8.50 18.17 -24.38
N ASN A 266 -8.98 17.85 -25.59
CA ASN A 266 -10.36 17.39 -25.75
C ASN A 266 -10.46 15.87 -25.85
N PHE A 267 -9.37 15.19 -26.24
CA PHE A 267 -9.38 13.76 -26.50
C PHE A 267 -8.10 13.07 -26.03
N LYS A 268 -8.26 11.93 -25.36
CA LYS A 268 -7.18 11.00 -25.03
C LYS A 268 -6.98 10.03 -26.18
N ILE A 269 -5.73 9.76 -26.51
CA ILE A 269 -5.29 8.76 -27.48
C ILE A 269 -4.51 7.71 -26.71
N ALA A 270 -5.08 6.51 -26.58
CA ALA A 270 -4.43 5.38 -25.92
C ALA A 270 -3.61 4.57 -26.93
N ILE A 271 -2.36 4.27 -26.60
CA ILE A 271 -1.46 3.44 -27.41
C ILE A 271 -0.69 2.46 -26.51
N ASN A 272 -0.36 1.26 -26.99
CA ASN A 272 0.36 0.24 -26.22
C ASN A 272 1.68 -0.22 -26.83
N GLN A 273 2.11 0.39 -27.94
CA GLN A 273 3.36 0.02 -28.62
C GLN A 273 4.07 1.25 -29.14
N THR A 274 5.40 1.24 -29.11
CA THR A 274 6.19 2.26 -29.80
C THR A 274 6.07 2.10 -31.32
N GLY A 275 5.85 3.19 -32.05
CA GLY A 275 5.78 3.16 -33.51
C GLY A 275 5.14 4.39 -34.14
N MET A 276 5.00 4.35 -35.46
CA MET A 276 4.24 5.35 -36.23
C MET A 276 2.76 4.97 -36.28
N TYR A 277 1.89 5.90 -35.92
CA TYR A 277 0.44 5.75 -35.86
C TYR A 277 -0.26 6.61 -36.91
N ARG A 278 -1.46 6.19 -37.32
CA ARG A 278 -2.39 6.96 -38.16
C ARG A 278 -3.76 7.01 -37.50
N MET A 279 -4.33 8.21 -37.40
CA MET A 279 -5.74 8.45 -37.09
C MET A 279 -6.44 8.97 -38.34
N THR A 280 -7.48 8.27 -38.79
CA THR A 280 -8.26 8.65 -39.96
C THR A 280 -9.39 9.63 -39.58
N PHE A 281 -9.96 10.29 -40.59
CA PHE A 281 -11.22 11.04 -40.42
C PHE A 281 -12.31 10.24 -39.71
N ALA A 282 -12.45 8.94 -40.02
CA ALA A 282 -13.46 8.08 -39.41
C ALA A 282 -13.17 7.86 -37.91
N ASP A 283 -11.91 7.63 -37.54
CA ASP A 283 -11.51 7.45 -36.13
C ASP A 283 -11.81 8.71 -35.32
N LEU A 284 -11.41 9.87 -35.84
CA LEU A 284 -11.59 11.18 -35.19
C LEU A 284 -13.07 11.57 -35.07
N THR A 285 -13.86 11.41 -36.13
CA THR A 285 -15.31 11.74 -36.09
C THR A 285 -16.10 10.77 -35.22
N THR A 286 -15.71 9.48 -35.19
CA THR A 286 -16.30 8.49 -34.27
C THR A 286 -16.01 8.84 -32.81
N ALA A 287 -14.80 9.35 -32.51
CA ALA A 287 -14.45 9.83 -31.19
C ALA A 287 -15.18 11.12 -30.77
N GLY A 288 -15.77 11.85 -31.73
CA GLY A 288 -16.54 13.07 -31.49
C GLY A 288 -15.88 14.37 -31.95
N VAL A 289 -14.79 14.32 -32.75
CA VAL A 289 -14.19 15.51 -33.35
C VAL A 289 -15.16 16.10 -34.39
N PRO A 290 -15.56 17.38 -34.28
CA PRO A 290 -16.49 17.99 -35.23
C PRO A 290 -15.90 18.10 -36.65
N SER A 291 -16.70 17.81 -37.67
CA SER A 291 -16.30 17.96 -39.08
C SER A 291 -16.05 19.42 -39.51
N SER A 292 -16.44 20.39 -38.68
CA SER A 292 -16.20 21.83 -38.91
C SER A 292 -14.81 22.30 -38.49
N VAL A 293 -13.98 21.43 -37.90
CA VAL A 293 -12.64 21.77 -37.46
C VAL A 293 -11.72 22.04 -38.65
N ASP A 294 -10.83 23.02 -38.54
CA ASP A 294 -9.73 23.21 -39.49
C ASP A 294 -8.61 22.20 -39.16
N PRO A 295 -8.31 21.24 -40.06
CA PRO A 295 -7.36 20.18 -39.77
C PRO A 295 -5.93 20.69 -39.55
N ARG A 296 -5.61 21.90 -40.01
CA ARG A 296 -4.29 22.53 -39.78
C ARG A 296 -4.04 22.88 -38.32
N THR A 297 -5.09 22.89 -37.50
CA THR A 297 -5.03 23.28 -36.09
C THR A 297 -4.97 22.09 -35.12
N PHE A 298 -4.94 20.85 -35.62
CA PHE A 298 -4.80 19.67 -34.76
C PHE A 298 -3.48 19.70 -34.00
N LYS A 299 -3.48 19.34 -32.72
CA LYS A 299 -2.25 19.24 -31.92
C LYS A 299 -2.25 17.98 -31.12
N ILE A 300 -1.16 17.24 -31.17
CA ILE A 300 -0.93 16.11 -30.27
C ILE A 300 0.12 16.51 -29.26
N LYS A 301 -0.16 16.27 -27.98
CA LYS A 301 0.76 16.52 -26.87
C LYS A 301 1.04 15.26 -26.07
N LYS A 302 2.23 15.24 -25.45
CA LYS A 302 2.61 14.30 -24.39
C LYS A 302 3.22 15.07 -23.23
N THR A 303 2.74 14.83 -22.02
CA THR A 303 3.19 15.54 -20.80
C THR A 303 3.21 17.07 -20.96
N GLY A 304 2.19 17.60 -21.64
CA GLY A 304 2.04 19.02 -21.96
C GLY A 304 2.90 19.56 -23.12
N VAL A 305 3.76 18.73 -23.73
CA VAL A 305 4.65 19.12 -24.83
C VAL A 305 4.05 18.70 -26.17
N GLU A 306 3.88 19.66 -27.09
CA GLU A 306 3.40 19.39 -28.46
C GLU A 306 4.45 18.56 -29.22
N ILE A 307 4.01 17.47 -29.85
CA ILE A 307 4.85 16.61 -30.70
C ILE A 307 4.61 16.91 -32.18
N PRO A 308 5.63 16.73 -33.05
CA PRO A 308 5.45 16.92 -34.48
C PRO A 308 4.48 15.90 -35.08
N ILE A 309 3.56 16.38 -35.94
CA ILE A 309 2.59 15.53 -36.65
C ILE A 309 2.64 15.78 -38.16
N VAL A 310 2.11 14.83 -38.93
CA VAL A 310 1.80 15.00 -40.36
C VAL A 310 0.29 14.98 -40.50
N VAL A 311 -0.31 16.09 -40.93
CA VAL A 311 -1.73 16.12 -41.28
C VAL A 311 -1.85 15.99 -42.81
N ASN A 312 -2.23 14.79 -43.25
CA ASN A 312 -2.37 14.48 -44.67
C ASN A 312 -3.59 15.20 -45.25
N ASN A 313 -3.45 15.76 -46.45
CA ASN A 313 -4.50 16.46 -47.20
C ASN A 313 -5.11 17.70 -46.49
N GLU A 314 -4.34 18.39 -45.64
CA GLU A 314 -4.82 19.56 -44.87
C GLU A 314 -4.92 20.88 -45.67
N SER A 315 -4.44 20.92 -46.91
CA SER A 315 -4.21 22.18 -47.66
C SER A 315 -5.49 22.96 -47.95
N SER A 316 -6.64 22.30 -48.03
CA SER A 316 -7.95 22.92 -48.22
C SER A 316 -8.49 23.59 -46.96
N GLY A 317 -7.95 23.25 -45.77
CA GLY A 317 -8.53 23.61 -44.47
C GLY A 317 -9.89 22.94 -44.20
N VAL A 318 -10.30 21.97 -45.01
CA VAL A 318 -11.55 21.22 -44.86
C VAL A 318 -11.26 19.87 -44.23
N PHE A 319 -11.88 19.56 -43.10
CA PHE A 319 -11.79 18.25 -42.45
C PHE A 319 -12.81 17.28 -43.07
N ASP A 320 -12.35 16.46 -44.02
CA ASP A 320 -13.15 15.46 -44.73
C ASP A 320 -12.49 14.07 -44.71
N SER A 321 -13.11 13.09 -45.38
CA SER A 321 -12.65 11.69 -45.40
C SER A 321 -11.25 11.46 -45.97
N SER A 322 -10.65 12.46 -46.64
CA SER A 322 -9.28 12.39 -47.15
C SER A 322 -8.23 12.75 -46.10
N VAL A 323 -8.63 13.37 -44.98
CA VAL A 323 -7.72 13.82 -43.92
C VAL A 323 -7.35 12.68 -42.96
N SER A 324 -6.07 12.60 -42.63
CA SER A 324 -5.56 11.75 -41.55
C SER A 324 -4.39 12.42 -40.84
N ILE A 325 -4.13 11.99 -39.61
CA ILE A 325 -3.01 12.47 -38.79
C ILE A 325 -2.05 11.31 -38.57
N ASP A 326 -0.78 11.49 -38.96
CA ASP A 326 0.31 10.55 -38.65
C ASP A 326 1.23 11.14 -37.59
N PHE A 327 1.65 10.33 -36.63
CA PHE A 327 2.55 10.74 -35.56
C PHE A 327 3.35 9.55 -35.02
N PHE A 328 4.51 9.83 -34.42
CA PHE A 328 5.27 8.82 -33.70
C PHE A 328 4.87 8.82 -32.23
N ALA A 329 4.63 7.65 -31.66
CA ALA A 329 4.33 7.49 -30.26
C ALA A 329 5.28 6.48 -29.62
N LEU A 330 5.73 6.79 -28.41
CA LEU A 330 6.40 5.86 -27.51
C LEU A 330 5.37 5.12 -26.65
N GLY A 331 5.39 3.79 -26.70
CA GLY A 331 4.71 2.95 -25.72
C GLY A 331 5.35 3.10 -24.33
N VAL A 332 4.67 2.57 -23.32
CA VAL A 332 5.18 2.51 -21.95
C VAL A 332 5.17 1.05 -21.50
N ASP A 333 6.04 0.70 -20.55
CA ASP A 333 6.05 -0.62 -19.94
C ASP A 333 6.36 -0.45 -18.44
N THR A 334 5.32 -0.20 -17.64
CA THR A 334 5.42 -0.01 -16.17
C THR A 334 4.83 -1.18 -15.40
N VAL A 335 5.10 -1.33 -14.12
CA VAL A 335 4.44 -2.37 -13.31
C VAL A 335 2.90 -2.25 -13.26
N TYR A 336 2.35 -1.11 -13.68
CA TYR A 336 0.91 -0.81 -13.67
C TYR A 336 0.23 -0.95 -15.03
N THR A 337 0.86 -0.49 -16.12
CA THR A 337 0.23 -0.42 -17.46
C THR A 337 1.24 -0.45 -18.62
N ASP A 338 0.84 -1.02 -19.77
CA ASP A 338 1.48 -0.87 -21.10
C ASP A 338 0.89 0.29 -21.91
N THR A 339 -0.19 0.87 -21.42
CA THR A 339 -0.96 1.85 -22.17
C THR A 339 -0.47 3.24 -21.82
N ASN A 340 0.09 3.92 -22.82
CA ASN A 340 0.48 5.31 -22.73
C ASN A 340 -0.64 6.18 -23.31
N ILE A 341 -0.79 7.39 -22.76
CA ILE A 341 -1.78 8.37 -23.21
C ILE A 341 -1.09 9.54 -23.90
N TYR A 342 -1.63 9.93 -25.05
CA TYR A 342 -1.33 11.19 -25.74
C TYR A 342 -2.63 11.98 -25.83
N TRP A 343 -2.52 13.29 -26.01
CA TRP A 343 -3.68 14.17 -25.97
C TRP A 343 -3.84 14.93 -27.26
N LEU A 344 -5.05 14.94 -27.80
CA LEU A 344 -5.43 15.65 -29.02
C LEU A 344 -6.29 16.87 -28.68
N SER A 345 -5.88 18.00 -29.22
CA SER A 345 -6.66 19.24 -29.25
C SER A 345 -6.75 19.80 -30.66
N TYR A 346 -7.62 20.79 -30.86
CA TYR A 346 -7.77 21.52 -32.11
C TYR A 346 -8.17 22.97 -31.86
N GLY A 347 -8.00 23.81 -32.87
CA GLY A 347 -8.25 25.25 -32.81
C GLY A 347 -7.00 26.06 -32.43
N GLY A 348 -7.04 27.36 -32.69
CA GLY A 348 -5.92 28.27 -32.43
C GLY A 348 -4.83 28.19 -33.50
N ALA A 349 -3.57 28.07 -33.07
CA ALA A 349 -2.42 28.05 -33.98
C ALA A 349 -2.28 26.72 -34.71
N ASN A 350 -1.58 26.74 -35.85
CA ASN A 350 -1.28 25.53 -36.60
C ASN A 350 -0.44 24.54 -35.78
N HIS A 351 -0.55 23.27 -36.16
CA HIS A 351 0.24 22.16 -35.63
C HIS A 351 1.75 22.36 -35.83
N LEU A 352 2.54 21.72 -34.97
CA LEU A 352 3.98 21.52 -35.17
C LEU A 352 4.21 20.49 -36.30
N PRO A 353 4.73 20.89 -37.48
CA PRO A 353 4.91 19.96 -38.58
C PRO A 353 6.16 19.09 -38.39
N VAL A 354 6.10 17.84 -38.85
CA VAL A 354 7.30 17.01 -39.03
C VAL A 354 8.26 17.67 -40.02
N SER A 355 9.51 17.88 -39.58
CA SER A 355 10.57 18.43 -40.43
C SER A 355 11.01 17.41 -41.47
N ALA A 356 11.59 17.86 -42.58
CA ALA A 356 12.17 17.00 -43.60
C ALA A 356 13.68 17.25 -43.75
N ARG A 357 14.46 16.18 -43.91
CA ARG A 357 15.85 16.27 -44.35
C ARG A 357 16.11 15.38 -45.55
N SER A 358 16.93 15.87 -46.48
CA SER A 358 17.35 15.16 -47.68
C SER A 358 18.88 15.23 -47.76
N GLU A 359 19.56 14.09 -47.66
CA GLU A 359 21.02 14.02 -47.78
C GLU A 359 21.45 13.02 -48.87
N TYR A 360 22.56 13.33 -49.55
CA TYR A 360 23.11 12.54 -50.66
C TYR A 360 24.65 12.55 -50.65
N PRO A 361 25.31 11.81 -49.74
CA PRO A 361 26.75 11.56 -49.85
C PRO A 361 27.09 10.57 -50.98
N SER A 362 28.31 10.67 -51.53
CA SER A 362 28.84 9.76 -52.56
C SER A 362 29.69 8.64 -51.96
N THR A 363 29.42 7.38 -52.36
CA THR A 363 30.13 6.12 -52.00
C THR A 363 30.64 6.03 -50.57
N VAL A 364 29.82 5.37 -49.75
CA VAL A 364 29.90 5.31 -48.29
C VAL A 364 29.77 3.84 -47.84
N PRO A 365 30.10 3.50 -46.58
CA PRO A 365 29.82 2.17 -46.05
C PRO A 365 28.34 1.80 -46.23
N THR A 366 28.10 0.57 -46.66
CA THR A 366 26.77 -0.06 -46.74
C THR A 366 26.69 -1.22 -45.74
N PRO A 367 26.39 -0.96 -44.46
CA PRO A 367 26.17 -2.01 -43.48
C PRO A 367 25.07 -2.96 -43.95
N THR A 368 25.28 -4.27 -43.77
CA THR A 368 24.29 -5.29 -44.12
C THR A 368 23.49 -5.77 -42.90
N THR A 369 23.98 -5.47 -41.70
CA THR A 369 23.35 -5.82 -40.42
C THR A 369 23.37 -4.64 -39.45
N PHE A 370 22.56 -4.73 -38.41
CA PHE A 370 22.59 -3.90 -37.21
C PHE A 370 22.36 -4.76 -35.96
N ARG A 371 22.74 -4.27 -34.79
CA ARG A 371 22.47 -4.95 -33.51
C ARG A 371 21.03 -4.73 -33.11
N ASP A 372 20.33 -5.83 -32.89
CA ASP A 372 18.96 -5.84 -32.39
C ASP A 372 18.88 -6.60 -31.07
N ARG A 373 17.85 -6.29 -30.29
CA ARG A 373 17.58 -6.88 -28.98
C ARG A 373 16.17 -7.42 -28.93
N LEU A 374 16.05 -8.72 -28.67
CA LEU A 374 14.78 -9.37 -28.39
C LEU A 374 14.67 -9.69 -26.90
N ARG A 375 13.62 -9.18 -26.26
CA ARG A 375 13.19 -9.59 -24.91
C ARG A 375 12.15 -10.70 -25.04
N ILE A 376 12.29 -11.76 -24.24
CA ILE A 376 11.43 -12.93 -24.23
C ILE A 376 11.01 -13.18 -22.78
N GLU A 377 9.74 -12.96 -22.48
CA GLU A 377 9.18 -12.97 -21.13
C GLU A 377 7.66 -13.12 -21.22
N GLU A 378 7.06 -13.88 -20.32
CA GLU A 378 5.62 -13.92 -20.09
C GLU A 378 5.36 -13.81 -18.59
N ASN A 379 4.20 -13.30 -18.20
CA ASN A 379 3.86 -13.02 -16.79
C ASN A 379 2.67 -13.89 -16.36
N HIS A 380 2.95 -15.11 -15.91
CA HIS A 380 1.91 -16.07 -15.53
C HIS A 380 1.83 -16.37 -14.04
N PHE A 381 2.85 -16.03 -13.27
CA PHE A 381 2.94 -16.39 -11.86
C PHE A 381 3.37 -15.20 -11.00
N TYR A 382 2.53 -14.80 -10.06
CA TYR A 382 2.82 -13.70 -9.13
C TYR A 382 3.37 -14.23 -7.80
N VAL A 383 4.46 -13.64 -7.31
CA VAL A 383 5.11 -14.05 -6.05
C VAL A 383 5.56 -12.84 -5.23
N GLY A 384 4.60 -12.26 -4.49
CA GLY A 384 4.82 -11.06 -3.69
C GLY A 384 5.89 -11.21 -2.59
N ASP A 385 6.11 -12.43 -2.08
CA ASP A 385 7.07 -12.72 -1.00
C ASP A 385 8.54 -12.90 -1.45
N ARG A 386 8.79 -12.84 -2.76
CA ARG A 386 10.14 -12.87 -3.35
C ARG A 386 10.57 -11.47 -3.80
N PRO A 387 11.87 -11.17 -3.89
CA PRO A 387 12.35 -9.92 -4.47
C PRO A 387 11.80 -9.72 -5.88
N PRO A 388 11.48 -8.48 -6.29
CA PRO A 388 10.99 -8.25 -7.64
C PRO A 388 12.04 -8.62 -8.68
N GLY A 389 11.62 -9.29 -9.74
CA GLY A 389 12.48 -9.70 -10.85
C GLY A 389 12.90 -8.50 -11.70
N ASN A 390 11.94 -7.88 -12.41
CA ASN A 390 12.14 -6.69 -13.25
C ASN A 390 11.53 -5.41 -12.65
N GLY A 391 11.51 -5.33 -11.32
CA GLY A 391 10.74 -4.30 -10.62
C GLY A 391 9.27 -4.69 -10.39
N ASP A 392 8.82 -5.84 -10.88
CA ASP A 392 7.58 -6.50 -10.46
C ASP A 392 7.83 -7.91 -9.90
N HIS A 393 6.76 -8.53 -9.41
CA HIS A 393 6.78 -9.87 -8.80
C HIS A 393 6.18 -10.93 -9.73
N TRP A 394 6.16 -10.68 -11.04
CA TRP A 394 5.66 -11.62 -12.03
C TRP A 394 6.82 -12.44 -12.60
N TYR A 395 6.54 -13.72 -12.80
CA TYR A 395 7.47 -14.69 -13.38
C TYR A 395 6.75 -15.46 -14.49
N TRP A 396 7.53 -16.01 -15.41
CA TRP A 396 7.03 -16.86 -16.48
C TRP A 396 6.45 -18.15 -15.92
N ASN A 397 7.22 -18.85 -15.10
CA ASN A 397 6.83 -20.12 -14.50
C ASN A 397 7.84 -20.57 -13.45
N VAL A 398 7.49 -21.66 -12.77
CA VAL A 398 8.39 -22.41 -11.88
C VAL A 398 8.96 -23.60 -12.63
N VAL A 399 10.28 -23.80 -12.57
CA VAL A 399 10.98 -24.97 -13.11
C VAL A 399 11.51 -25.78 -11.94
N ALA A 400 11.17 -27.07 -11.88
CA ALA A 400 11.54 -27.94 -10.77
C ALA A 400 11.98 -29.34 -11.25
N THR A 401 12.72 -30.07 -10.41
CA THR A 401 13.29 -31.39 -10.73
C THR A 401 12.35 -32.58 -10.48
N PHE A 402 11.08 -32.35 -10.17
CA PHE A 402 10.06 -33.40 -9.94
C PHE A 402 8.69 -32.92 -10.44
N ASP A 403 7.87 -33.85 -10.92
CA ASP A 403 6.48 -33.60 -11.30
C ASP A 403 5.54 -33.82 -10.10
N LEU A 404 4.81 -32.79 -9.69
CA LEU A 404 3.77 -32.88 -8.65
C LEU A 404 2.38 -33.25 -9.20
N GLY A 405 2.25 -33.50 -10.50
CA GLY A 405 0.96 -33.71 -11.16
C GLY A 405 0.04 -32.49 -11.15
N ASN A 406 0.58 -31.32 -10.77
CA ASN A 406 -0.13 -30.04 -10.72
C ASN A 406 0.32 -29.18 -11.91
N GLN A 407 -0.62 -28.50 -12.56
CA GLN A 407 -0.41 -27.65 -13.75
C GLN A 407 0.51 -26.42 -13.52
N PHE A 408 1.09 -26.27 -12.33
CA PHE A 408 1.80 -25.07 -11.88
C PHE A 408 3.33 -25.19 -11.97
N PHE A 409 3.85 -26.42 -12.04
CA PHE A 409 5.28 -26.71 -12.11
C PHE A 409 5.61 -27.20 -13.51
N ILE A 410 6.67 -26.66 -14.12
CA ILE A 410 7.25 -27.24 -15.33
C ILE A 410 8.37 -28.17 -14.90
N GLU A 411 8.22 -29.46 -15.23
CA GLU A 411 9.28 -30.43 -15.03
C GLU A 411 10.50 -30.03 -15.88
N SER A 412 11.67 -29.99 -15.23
CA SER A 412 12.95 -29.82 -15.91
C SER A 412 13.15 -30.94 -16.95
N PRO A 413 13.39 -30.63 -18.24
CA PRO A 413 13.70 -29.32 -18.79
C PRO A 413 12.46 -28.49 -19.20
N ALA A 414 12.44 -27.22 -18.82
CA ALA A 414 11.47 -26.24 -19.33
C ALA A 414 11.92 -25.68 -20.67
N THR A 415 11.00 -25.51 -21.63
CA THR A 415 11.32 -25.02 -22.99
C THR A 415 10.51 -23.78 -23.37
N TYR A 416 11.21 -22.76 -23.85
CA TYR A 416 10.68 -21.45 -24.25
C TYR A 416 10.92 -21.25 -25.74
N ALA A 417 9.85 -21.13 -26.52
CA ALA A 417 9.94 -20.90 -27.95
C ALA A 417 9.89 -19.40 -28.28
N PHE A 418 10.69 -18.96 -29.23
CA PHE A 418 10.67 -17.59 -29.74
C PHE A 418 10.93 -17.56 -31.25
N THR A 419 10.45 -16.55 -31.95
CA THR A 419 10.62 -16.45 -33.40
C THR A 419 11.52 -15.28 -33.75
N LEU A 420 12.61 -15.57 -34.46
CA LEU A 420 13.43 -14.56 -35.10
C LEU A 420 13.07 -14.44 -36.56
N THR A 421 13.15 -13.23 -37.08
CA THR A 421 13.11 -12.97 -38.52
C THR A 421 14.40 -12.31 -38.91
N ASN A 422 14.93 -12.65 -40.08
CA ASN A 422 16.04 -11.92 -40.70
C ASN A 422 17.31 -11.85 -39.81
N ALA A 423 17.54 -12.81 -38.91
CA ALA A 423 18.79 -12.93 -38.18
C ALA A 423 19.94 -13.28 -39.14
N SER A 424 21.10 -12.62 -38.98
CA SER A 424 22.33 -13.00 -39.67
C SER A 424 22.76 -14.41 -39.25
N ASN A 425 23.37 -15.17 -40.15
CA ASN A 425 23.94 -16.49 -39.86
C ASN A 425 25.43 -16.43 -39.48
N ALA A 426 25.99 -15.23 -39.37
CA ALA A 426 27.38 -14.97 -39.03
C ALA A 426 27.47 -14.04 -37.83
N GLY A 427 28.58 -14.14 -37.08
CA GLY A 427 28.87 -13.29 -35.93
C GLY A 427 28.65 -14.00 -34.59
N SER A 428 28.55 -13.21 -33.54
CA SER A 428 28.30 -13.65 -32.16
C SER A 428 27.02 -13.01 -31.65
N ALA A 429 26.17 -13.83 -31.05
CA ALA A 429 25.00 -13.38 -30.31
C ALA A 429 25.25 -13.55 -28.81
N THR A 430 24.49 -12.81 -27.99
CA THR A 430 24.58 -12.87 -26.52
C THR A 430 23.20 -13.16 -25.97
N LEU A 431 23.09 -14.21 -25.16
CA LEU A 431 21.89 -14.51 -24.37
C LEU A 431 22.13 -14.09 -22.92
N ARG A 432 21.19 -13.33 -22.37
CA ARG A 432 21.04 -13.09 -20.93
C ARG A 432 19.80 -13.84 -20.45
N ALA A 433 19.89 -14.42 -19.26
CA ALA A 433 18.76 -15.05 -18.59
C ALA A 433 18.70 -14.59 -17.14
N ASN A 434 17.51 -14.35 -16.64
CA ASN A 434 17.27 -14.12 -15.21
C ASN A 434 16.31 -15.16 -14.67
N VAL A 435 16.72 -15.75 -13.55
CA VAL A 435 15.92 -16.69 -12.77
C VAL A 435 16.00 -16.31 -11.29
N PHE A 436 15.07 -16.77 -10.48
CA PHE A 436 15.17 -16.67 -9.03
C PHE A 436 15.29 -18.09 -8.45
N GLY A 437 16.39 -18.39 -7.75
CA GLY A 437 16.58 -19.70 -7.10
C GLY A 437 15.71 -19.82 -5.85
N ALA A 438 15.05 -20.96 -5.67
CA ALA A 438 14.20 -21.21 -4.52
C ALA A 438 14.29 -22.66 -4.05
N ALA A 439 15.29 -23.00 -3.23
CA ALA A 439 15.48 -24.38 -2.78
C ALA A 439 14.78 -24.71 -1.44
N GLY A 440 13.98 -23.82 -0.87
CA GLY A 440 13.37 -24.03 0.45
C GLY A 440 14.42 -24.12 1.58
N ASN A 441 14.06 -24.69 2.74
CA ASN A 441 14.86 -24.70 3.99
C ASN A 441 16.19 -25.50 3.93
N VAL A 442 16.75 -25.80 2.76
CA VAL A 442 17.97 -26.60 2.58
C VAL A 442 19.24 -25.74 2.66
N GLY A 443 19.22 -24.64 3.41
CA GLY A 443 20.41 -23.89 3.85
C GLY A 443 21.24 -23.18 2.76
N ASP A 444 21.77 -22.00 3.11
CA ASP A 444 22.60 -21.13 2.26
C ASP A 444 23.98 -21.73 1.86
N ALA A 445 24.13 -23.05 1.78
CA ALA A 445 25.43 -23.72 1.59
C ALA A 445 25.48 -24.67 0.38
N VAL A 446 24.35 -25.11 -0.17
CA VAL A 446 24.31 -26.02 -1.33
C VAL A 446 23.86 -25.23 -2.56
N PRO A 447 24.57 -25.31 -3.70
CA PRO A 447 24.25 -24.49 -4.86
C PRO A 447 23.06 -25.05 -5.66
N HIS A 448 22.26 -24.14 -6.22
CA HIS A 448 21.46 -24.37 -7.41
C HIS A 448 22.37 -24.66 -8.61
N HIS A 449 21.91 -25.46 -9.57
CA HIS A 449 22.62 -25.71 -10.82
C HIS A 449 21.66 -25.69 -12.01
N GLN A 450 21.94 -24.82 -12.97
CA GLN A 450 21.18 -24.71 -14.21
C GLN A 450 22.06 -24.94 -15.45
N GLN A 451 21.44 -25.51 -16.48
CA GLN A 451 22.00 -25.62 -17.82
C GLN A 451 21.03 -24.98 -18.82
N ILE A 452 21.56 -24.14 -19.73
CA ILE A 452 20.78 -23.47 -20.77
C ILE A 452 21.20 -24.00 -22.13
N PHE A 453 20.22 -24.51 -22.88
CA PHE A 453 20.38 -24.98 -24.24
C PHE A 453 19.68 -24.03 -25.21
N LEU A 454 20.30 -23.75 -26.35
CA LEU A 454 19.69 -23.05 -27.48
C LEU A 454 19.62 -23.98 -28.67
N ASN A 455 18.41 -24.21 -29.19
CA ASN A 455 18.15 -25.15 -30.29
C ASN A 455 18.82 -26.53 -30.07
N GLY A 456 18.77 -27.02 -28.82
CA GLY A 456 19.38 -28.29 -28.39
C GLY A 456 20.90 -28.25 -28.14
N THR A 457 21.57 -27.12 -28.34
CA THR A 457 23.01 -26.97 -28.06
C THR A 457 23.22 -26.32 -26.70
N LEU A 458 24.01 -26.94 -25.81
CA LEU A 458 24.37 -26.36 -24.52
C LEU A 458 25.20 -25.08 -24.74
N ILE A 459 24.71 -23.94 -24.26
CA ILE A 459 25.38 -22.64 -24.38
C ILE A 459 25.81 -22.06 -23.03
N LYS A 460 25.28 -22.60 -21.92
CA LYS A 460 25.68 -22.22 -20.57
C LYS A 460 25.42 -23.35 -19.57
N ASP A 461 26.33 -23.50 -18.63
CA ASP A 461 26.28 -24.37 -17.46
C ASP A 461 26.72 -23.50 -16.27
N ASP A 462 25.89 -23.38 -15.24
CA ASP A 462 26.00 -22.32 -14.23
C ASP A 462 25.45 -22.74 -12.86
N SER A 463 26.07 -22.29 -11.77
CA SER A 463 25.64 -22.60 -10.40
C SER A 463 25.79 -21.41 -9.45
N TRP A 464 24.89 -21.30 -8.46
CA TRP A 464 24.88 -20.23 -7.46
C TRP A 464 24.27 -20.72 -6.15
N VAL A 465 24.49 -20.00 -5.05
CA VAL A 465 24.00 -20.37 -3.72
C VAL A 465 22.97 -19.35 -3.24
N GLY A 466 21.92 -19.84 -2.58
CA GLY A 466 20.92 -19.04 -1.88
C GLY A 466 19.68 -18.70 -2.70
N ASP A 467 18.63 -18.31 -1.99
CA ASP A 467 17.33 -17.88 -2.55
C ASP A 467 17.42 -16.44 -3.07
N VAL A 468 18.07 -16.26 -4.21
CA VAL A 468 18.35 -14.95 -4.81
C VAL A 468 18.02 -14.90 -6.30
N SER A 469 17.80 -13.68 -6.79
CA SER A 469 17.77 -13.41 -8.24
C SER A 469 19.16 -13.64 -8.82
N HIS A 470 19.23 -14.51 -9.83
CA HIS A 470 20.45 -14.91 -10.50
C HIS A 470 20.38 -14.54 -11.98
N GLN A 471 21.34 -13.72 -12.44
CA GLN A 471 21.45 -13.33 -13.83
C GLN A 471 22.68 -14.00 -14.45
N THR A 472 22.48 -14.69 -15.56
CA THR A 472 23.58 -15.24 -16.37
C THR A 472 23.66 -14.53 -17.72
N GLU A 473 24.88 -14.41 -18.24
CA GLU A 473 25.16 -13.93 -19.58
C GLU A 473 26.10 -14.91 -20.27
N THR A 474 25.82 -15.24 -21.53
CA THR A 474 26.67 -16.10 -22.36
C THR A 474 26.69 -15.63 -23.81
N ALA A 475 27.87 -15.59 -24.41
CA ALA A 475 28.04 -15.36 -25.84
C ALA A 475 28.14 -16.70 -26.58
N PHE A 476 27.54 -16.78 -27.76
CA PHE A 476 27.53 -17.99 -28.58
C PHE A 476 27.58 -17.66 -30.07
N ALA A 477 27.97 -18.65 -30.88
CA ALA A 477 28.03 -18.49 -32.33
C ALA A 477 26.62 -18.23 -32.87
N GLN A 478 26.41 -17.09 -33.55
CA GLN A 478 25.08 -16.70 -34.03
C GLN A 478 24.50 -17.70 -35.04
N SER A 479 25.34 -18.51 -35.68
CA SER A 479 24.92 -19.63 -36.54
C SER A 479 24.05 -20.69 -35.84
N LEU A 480 23.96 -20.67 -34.51
CA LEU A 480 23.00 -21.50 -33.75
C LEU A 480 21.57 -20.99 -33.86
N LEU A 481 21.35 -19.71 -34.19
CA LEU A 481 20.03 -19.14 -34.44
C LEU A 481 19.55 -19.48 -35.85
N VAL A 482 18.26 -19.72 -35.98
CA VAL A 482 17.58 -19.86 -37.28
C VAL A 482 16.61 -18.71 -37.51
N SER A 483 16.47 -18.27 -38.77
CA SER A 483 15.37 -17.39 -39.17
C SER A 483 14.10 -18.22 -39.16
N GLY A 484 13.27 -18.03 -38.14
CA GLY A 484 12.15 -18.89 -37.79
C GLY A 484 12.05 -19.13 -36.27
N THR A 485 11.43 -20.24 -35.90
CA THR A 485 11.29 -20.63 -34.49
C THR A 485 12.60 -21.17 -33.94
N ASN A 486 13.01 -20.62 -32.80
CA ASN A 486 14.13 -21.04 -31.97
C ASN A 486 13.59 -21.48 -30.61
N THR A 487 14.37 -22.26 -29.87
CA THR A 487 14.02 -22.69 -28.51
C THR A 487 15.17 -22.46 -27.53
N ILE A 488 14.83 -21.97 -26.34
CA ILE A 488 15.67 -21.98 -25.15
C ILE A 488 15.16 -23.11 -24.24
N SER A 489 16.01 -24.01 -23.78
CA SER A 489 15.64 -24.99 -22.77
C SER A 489 16.46 -24.77 -21.49
N LEU A 490 15.77 -24.67 -20.35
CA LEU A 490 16.35 -24.54 -19.01
C LEU A 490 16.24 -25.90 -18.30
N THR A 491 17.38 -26.47 -17.95
CA THR A 491 17.50 -27.76 -17.27
C THR A 491 18.11 -27.56 -15.88
N LEU A 492 17.47 -28.12 -14.86
CA LEU A 492 18.03 -28.31 -13.53
C LEU A 492 18.50 -29.77 -13.38
N PRO A 493 19.81 -30.07 -13.31
CA PRO A 493 20.33 -31.44 -13.28
C PRO A 493 20.13 -32.17 -11.94
N ASN A 494 19.92 -31.43 -10.84
CA ASN A 494 19.82 -31.96 -9.47
C ASN A 494 21.02 -32.81 -8.99
N ASP A 495 22.25 -32.35 -9.28
CA ASP A 495 23.51 -33.07 -9.01
C ASP A 495 24.37 -32.42 -7.91
N THR A 496 23.91 -31.33 -7.31
CA THR A 496 24.64 -30.57 -6.27
C THR A 496 24.43 -31.09 -4.85
N GLY A 497 23.52 -32.04 -4.66
CA GLY A 497 23.17 -32.59 -3.36
C GLY A 497 21.99 -31.89 -2.67
N LEU A 498 21.30 -30.96 -3.33
CA LEU A 498 20.05 -30.35 -2.84
C LEU A 498 18.94 -31.39 -2.60
N GLY A 499 18.95 -32.51 -3.34
CA GLY A 499 17.91 -33.53 -3.32
C GLY A 499 16.70 -33.14 -4.19
N TYR A 500 16.39 -31.85 -4.28
CA TYR A 500 15.50 -31.26 -5.26
C TYR A 500 15.94 -29.83 -5.58
N ASP A 501 15.75 -29.37 -6.83
CA ASP A 501 16.09 -28.01 -7.25
C ASP A 501 14.85 -27.34 -7.86
N GLU A 502 14.69 -26.03 -7.62
CA GLU A 502 13.56 -25.21 -8.07
C GLU A 502 14.04 -23.78 -8.38
N VAL A 503 13.63 -23.26 -9.54
CA VAL A 503 13.89 -21.88 -9.98
C VAL A 503 12.66 -21.26 -10.63
N PHE A 504 12.44 -19.98 -10.37
CA PHE A 504 11.43 -19.17 -11.06
C PHE A 504 12.06 -18.56 -12.30
N ALA A 505 11.61 -18.97 -13.48
CA ALA A 505 12.05 -18.35 -14.72
C ALA A 505 11.40 -16.98 -14.87
N ASN A 506 12.22 -15.95 -15.07
CA ASN A 506 11.73 -14.59 -15.23
C ASN A 506 11.75 -14.22 -16.72
N TRP A 507 12.94 -14.01 -17.29
CA TRP A 507 13.09 -13.57 -18.68
C TRP A 507 14.37 -14.05 -19.35
N PHE A 508 14.35 -13.98 -20.67
CA PHE A 508 15.51 -14.14 -21.55
C PHE A 508 15.65 -12.91 -22.45
N GLU A 509 16.87 -12.49 -22.72
CA GLU A 509 17.16 -11.37 -23.61
C GLU A 509 18.28 -11.74 -24.58
N LEU A 510 18.05 -11.53 -25.87
CA LEU A 510 18.94 -11.91 -26.95
C LEU A 510 19.40 -10.67 -27.71
N ASP A 511 20.70 -10.40 -27.68
CA ASP A 511 21.37 -9.43 -28.55
C ASP A 511 22.00 -10.17 -29.75
N TYR A 512 21.63 -9.79 -30.97
CA TYR A 512 22.03 -10.48 -32.20
C TYR A 512 22.17 -9.50 -33.38
N ASP A 513 22.90 -9.90 -34.42
CA ASP A 513 22.98 -9.15 -35.67
C ASP A 513 21.75 -9.45 -36.55
N HIS A 514 20.90 -8.45 -36.79
CA HIS A 514 19.71 -8.51 -37.64
C HIS A 514 20.01 -7.91 -39.02
N LEU A 515 19.52 -8.52 -40.10
CA LEU A 515 19.66 -8.03 -41.47
C LEU A 515 18.74 -6.81 -41.71
N TYR A 516 19.11 -5.88 -42.58
CA TYR A 516 18.18 -4.81 -42.99
C TYR A 516 17.06 -5.35 -43.91
N ALA A 517 16.07 -6.01 -43.31
CA ALA A 517 14.93 -6.60 -43.99
C ALA A 517 13.68 -6.42 -43.12
N ALA A 518 12.62 -5.87 -43.73
CA ALA A 518 11.35 -5.63 -43.06
C ALA A 518 10.61 -6.93 -42.73
N ARG A 519 9.83 -6.88 -41.65
CA ARG A 519 8.86 -7.90 -41.26
C ARG A 519 7.49 -7.24 -41.22
N ASN A 520 6.52 -7.82 -41.91
CA ASN A 520 5.17 -7.25 -42.01
C ASN A 520 5.19 -5.77 -42.44
N ASP A 521 6.03 -5.46 -43.44
CA ASP A 521 6.23 -4.11 -43.97
C ASP A 521 6.73 -3.06 -42.96
N TYR A 522 7.41 -3.48 -41.90
CA TYR A 522 7.95 -2.59 -40.88
C TYR A 522 9.37 -3.01 -40.47
N LEU A 523 10.25 -2.04 -40.25
CA LEU A 523 11.54 -2.21 -39.60
C LEU A 523 11.90 -0.95 -38.79
N ALA A 524 12.20 -1.13 -37.51
CA ALA A 524 12.87 -0.11 -36.70
C ALA A 524 14.31 -0.58 -36.44
N PHE A 525 15.28 0.32 -36.58
CA PHE A 525 16.70 -0.03 -36.41
C PHE A 525 17.52 1.16 -35.94
N THR A 526 18.69 0.88 -35.40
CA THR A 526 19.68 1.87 -34.95
C THR A 526 20.90 1.79 -35.87
N SER A 527 21.48 2.93 -36.25
CA SER A 527 22.72 2.95 -37.02
C SER A 527 23.89 2.45 -36.16
N GLU A 528 24.76 1.59 -36.69
CA GLU A 528 25.95 1.10 -35.96
C GLU A 528 27.14 2.08 -36.01
N ILE A 529 27.11 3.05 -36.93
CA ILE A 529 28.23 3.97 -37.18
C ILE A 529 27.73 5.42 -37.27
N THR A 530 28.65 6.34 -37.00
CA THR A 530 28.51 7.77 -37.31
C THR A 530 29.20 8.10 -38.65
N GLY A 531 28.90 9.26 -39.21
CA GLY A 531 29.41 9.72 -40.52
C GLY A 531 28.48 9.35 -41.66
N ASP A 532 29.00 9.41 -42.88
CA ASP A 532 28.23 9.12 -44.08
C ASP A 532 27.97 7.61 -44.21
N LEU A 533 26.74 7.21 -44.48
CA LEU A 533 26.34 5.81 -44.67
C LEU A 533 25.19 5.65 -45.65
N GLN A 534 25.06 4.46 -46.23
CA GLN A 534 23.93 4.09 -47.09
C GLN A 534 23.33 2.78 -46.59
N ILE A 535 22.03 2.79 -46.30
CA ILE A 535 21.30 1.60 -45.83
C ILE A 535 20.27 1.21 -46.87
N THR A 536 20.13 -0.10 -47.08
CA THR A 536 19.07 -0.68 -47.91
C THR A 536 18.24 -1.64 -47.07
N VAL A 537 16.99 -1.29 -46.84
CA VAL A 537 16.00 -2.15 -46.19
C VAL A 537 15.24 -2.92 -47.26
N THR A 538 15.23 -4.24 -47.15
CA THR A 538 14.60 -5.14 -48.13
C THR A 538 13.27 -5.72 -47.61
N ASN A 539 12.59 -6.53 -48.43
CA ASN A 539 11.43 -7.33 -48.04
C ASN A 539 10.13 -6.57 -47.74
N PHE A 540 9.88 -5.45 -48.43
CA PHE A 540 8.56 -4.81 -48.44
C PHE A 540 7.64 -5.41 -49.50
N THR A 541 6.33 -5.39 -49.28
CA THR A 541 5.29 -5.92 -50.18
C THR A 541 4.74 -4.87 -51.15
N THR A 542 4.99 -3.58 -50.89
CA THR A 542 4.48 -2.42 -51.65
C THR A 542 5.56 -1.36 -51.90
N ASP A 543 5.32 -0.47 -52.85
CA ASP A 543 6.17 0.70 -53.16
C ASP A 543 5.78 1.96 -52.36
N LYS A 544 4.71 1.89 -51.56
CA LYS A 544 4.24 2.99 -50.69
C LYS A 544 4.98 3.00 -49.37
N LEU A 545 6.25 3.41 -49.42
CA LEU A 545 7.18 3.34 -48.28
C LEU A 545 7.47 4.73 -47.69
N LEU A 546 7.64 4.74 -46.38
CA LEU A 546 7.96 5.90 -45.55
C LEU A 546 9.25 5.62 -44.77
N LEU A 547 10.02 6.67 -44.52
CA LEU A 547 11.22 6.64 -43.70
C LEU A 547 11.22 7.84 -42.75
N TYR A 548 11.42 7.56 -41.46
CA TYR A 548 11.52 8.56 -40.41
C TYR A 548 12.79 8.33 -39.58
N ASP A 549 13.48 9.42 -39.24
CA ASP A 549 14.41 9.48 -38.13
C ASP A 549 13.62 9.79 -36.84
N VAL A 550 13.67 8.86 -35.89
CA VAL A 550 12.99 8.89 -34.60
C VAL A 550 13.97 8.93 -33.43
N THR A 551 15.23 9.34 -33.68
CA THR A 551 16.28 9.46 -32.66
C THR A 551 15.84 10.36 -31.50
N ASN A 552 15.15 11.45 -31.82
CA ASN A 552 14.46 12.27 -30.84
C ASN A 552 12.94 12.13 -31.05
N PRO A 553 12.23 11.38 -30.19
CA PRO A 553 10.78 11.22 -30.29
C PRO A 553 9.99 12.53 -30.19
N GLY A 554 10.53 13.57 -29.55
CA GLY A 554 9.94 14.91 -29.50
C GLY A 554 10.25 15.77 -30.74
N ASN A 555 11.10 15.29 -31.64
CA ASN A 555 11.46 15.97 -32.90
C ASN A 555 11.71 14.95 -34.01
N VAL A 556 10.65 14.31 -34.49
CA VAL A 556 10.71 13.35 -35.59
C VAL A 556 10.98 14.06 -36.91
N ILE A 557 11.82 13.46 -37.75
CA ILE A 557 12.20 13.99 -39.06
C ILE A 557 11.84 12.96 -40.14
N ARG A 558 11.14 13.40 -41.20
CA ARG A 558 10.85 12.57 -42.37
C ARG A 558 12.00 12.64 -43.37
N LEU A 559 12.36 11.49 -43.95
CA LEU A 559 13.33 11.41 -45.05
C LEU A 559 12.58 11.09 -46.36
N PRO A 560 12.19 12.10 -47.16
CA PRO A 560 11.41 11.89 -48.38
C PRO A 560 12.26 11.36 -49.55
N SER A 561 13.57 11.54 -49.49
CA SER A 561 14.55 11.22 -50.53
C SER A 561 15.01 9.75 -50.45
N VAL A 562 14.12 8.81 -50.77
CA VAL A 562 14.43 7.37 -50.78
C VAL A 562 14.40 6.79 -52.19
N ASN A 563 15.26 5.82 -52.47
CA ASN A 563 15.21 5.02 -53.69
C ASN A 563 14.41 3.74 -53.43
N ILE A 564 13.36 3.51 -54.21
CA ILE A 564 12.53 2.32 -54.12
C ILE A 564 12.75 1.46 -55.36
N ALA A 565 13.19 0.22 -55.15
CA ALA A 565 13.44 -0.74 -56.22
C ALA A 565 12.64 -2.01 -55.99
N LYS A 566 12.19 -2.64 -57.08
CA LYS A 566 11.49 -3.93 -57.06
C LYS A 566 12.45 -5.05 -57.43
N ALA A 567 12.56 -6.07 -56.59
CA ALA A 567 13.37 -7.26 -56.84
C ALA A 567 12.68 -8.53 -56.30
N GLY A 568 12.60 -9.58 -57.13
CA GLY A 568 12.09 -10.89 -56.71
C GLY A 568 10.65 -10.91 -56.19
N GLY A 569 9.81 -9.96 -56.61
CA GLY A 569 8.42 -9.82 -56.12
C GLY A 569 8.25 -8.98 -54.85
N SER A 570 9.34 -8.52 -54.26
CA SER A 570 9.39 -7.60 -53.11
C SER A 570 9.97 -6.24 -53.50
N TYR A 571 9.87 -5.26 -52.59
CA TYR A 571 10.46 -3.93 -52.72
C TYR A 571 11.56 -3.72 -51.69
N SER A 572 12.53 -2.86 -52.04
CA SER A 572 13.56 -2.37 -51.14
C SER A 572 13.56 -0.85 -51.09
N LEU A 573 13.86 -0.30 -49.92
CA LEU A 573 14.07 1.13 -49.67
C LEU A 573 15.55 1.37 -49.39
N SER A 574 16.21 2.17 -50.23
CA SER A 574 17.58 2.61 -50.01
C SER A 574 17.63 4.11 -49.73
N PHE A 575 18.41 4.51 -48.72
CA PHE A 575 18.63 5.90 -48.38
C PHE A 575 20.07 6.12 -47.92
N SER A 576 20.51 7.37 -47.93
CA SER A 576 21.81 7.79 -47.43
C SER A 576 21.64 8.91 -46.42
N ASP A 577 22.56 8.99 -45.46
CA ASP A 577 22.54 10.01 -44.40
C ASP A 577 23.96 10.31 -43.90
N SER A 578 24.19 11.48 -43.31
CA SER A 578 25.44 11.89 -42.66
C SER A 578 25.22 12.15 -41.18
N LEU A 579 25.69 11.22 -40.34
CA LEU A 579 25.33 11.18 -38.92
C LEU A 579 26.40 11.78 -38.02
N THR A 580 26.05 12.81 -37.26
CA THR A 580 26.90 13.33 -36.17
C THR A 580 26.81 12.49 -34.89
N SER A 581 25.77 11.67 -34.76
CA SER A 581 25.52 10.74 -33.66
C SER A 581 24.75 9.53 -34.16
N ILE A 582 24.76 8.45 -33.40
CA ILE A 582 23.94 7.27 -33.67
C ILE A 582 22.46 7.69 -33.81
N ALA A 583 21.81 7.23 -34.88
CA ALA A 583 20.44 7.56 -35.21
C ALA A 583 19.54 6.32 -35.18
N ARG A 584 18.27 6.51 -34.85
CA ARG A 584 17.22 5.49 -34.87
C ARG A 584 16.24 5.79 -35.99
N TYR A 585 15.97 4.81 -36.83
CA TYR A 585 15.06 4.93 -37.95
C TYR A 585 13.85 4.02 -37.83
N VAL A 586 12.77 4.42 -38.48
CA VAL A 586 11.62 3.56 -38.80
C VAL A 586 11.40 3.62 -40.31
N ALA A 587 11.56 2.47 -40.98
CA ALA A 587 11.21 2.26 -42.37
C ALA A 587 9.96 1.37 -42.43
N LEU A 588 8.91 1.83 -43.09
CA LEU A 588 7.61 1.13 -43.10
C LEU A 588 6.82 1.39 -44.37
N ALA A 589 5.91 0.48 -44.72
CA ALA A 589 4.85 0.80 -45.67
C ALA A 589 3.75 1.64 -45.02
N GLU A 590 3.01 2.43 -45.80
CA GLU A 590 1.85 3.17 -45.31
C GLU A 590 0.79 2.25 -44.66
N SER A 591 0.64 1.01 -45.15
CA SER A 591 -0.26 0.01 -44.59
C SER A 591 0.21 -0.59 -43.25
N ALA A 592 1.46 -0.33 -42.85
CA ALA A 592 2.04 -0.78 -41.58
C ALA A 592 1.96 0.28 -40.47
N LEU A 593 1.39 1.46 -40.76
CA LEU A 593 1.03 2.44 -39.72
C LEU A 593 0.04 1.81 -38.73
N LYS A 594 0.31 1.99 -37.44
CA LYS A 594 -0.54 1.47 -36.37
C LYS A 594 -1.80 2.34 -36.19
N SER A 595 -2.87 1.76 -35.67
CA SER A 595 -4.01 2.52 -35.16
C SER A 595 -3.93 2.60 -33.63
N PRO A 596 -4.35 3.72 -33.00
CA PRO A 596 -4.47 3.79 -31.55
C PRO A 596 -5.41 2.70 -31.00
N LEU A 597 -5.22 2.32 -29.74
CA LEU A 597 -6.14 1.42 -29.04
C LEU A 597 -7.52 2.04 -28.90
N SER A 598 -7.57 3.32 -28.55
CA SER A 598 -8.80 4.09 -28.45
C SER A 598 -8.51 5.58 -28.58
N ILE A 599 -9.56 6.32 -28.97
CA ILE A 599 -9.62 7.77 -28.89
C ILE A 599 -10.90 8.09 -28.12
N SER A 600 -10.78 8.70 -26.95
CA SER A 600 -11.92 9.03 -26.10
C SER A 600 -11.96 10.52 -25.80
N VAL A 601 -13.17 11.09 -25.78
CA VAL A 601 -13.37 12.47 -25.33
C VAL A 601 -13.08 12.57 -23.84
N ASP A 602 -12.34 13.60 -23.44
CA ASP A 602 -12.29 14.01 -22.05
C ASP A 602 -13.52 14.87 -21.76
N SER A 603 -14.46 14.30 -21.01
CA SER A 603 -15.80 14.88 -20.80
C SER A 603 -15.94 15.61 -19.47
N SER A 604 -14.92 15.53 -18.61
CA SER A 604 -14.86 16.25 -17.34
C SER A 604 -13.90 17.43 -17.46
N ALA A 605 -14.42 18.65 -17.33
CA ALA A 605 -13.58 19.78 -17.01
C ALA A 605 -13.19 19.68 -15.54
N SER A 606 -12.04 19.07 -15.26
CA SER A 606 -11.46 19.01 -13.92
C SER A 606 -10.53 20.20 -13.67
N ASP A 607 -10.45 20.61 -12.40
CA ASP A 607 -9.60 21.71 -11.95
C ASP A 607 -8.93 21.38 -10.60
N LEU A 608 -8.56 20.11 -10.38
CA LEU A 608 -7.99 19.64 -9.12
C LEU A 608 -6.72 20.41 -8.73
N ARG A 609 -5.98 20.95 -9.70
CA ARG A 609 -4.83 21.85 -9.51
C ARG A 609 -5.19 23.31 -9.20
N ASN A 610 -6.46 23.66 -9.06
CA ASN A 610 -6.86 25.01 -8.68
C ASN A 610 -6.63 25.22 -7.17
N PRO A 611 -5.74 26.15 -6.75
CA PRO A 611 -5.49 26.39 -5.33
C PRO A 611 -6.68 27.05 -4.61
N LEU A 612 -7.72 27.49 -5.34
CA LEU A 612 -8.97 27.98 -4.76
C LEU A 612 -9.91 26.86 -4.28
N ASN A 613 -9.62 25.60 -4.63
CA ASN A 613 -10.36 24.45 -4.12
C ASN A 613 -10.23 24.34 -2.60
N ALA A 614 -11.21 23.68 -1.98
CA ALA A 614 -11.36 23.61 -0.53
C ALA A 614 -12.11 22.33 -0.14
N ALA A 615 -11.56 21.55 0.80
CA ALA A 615 -12.22 20.36 1.33
C ALA A 615 -11.71 20.02 2.74
N ASP A 616 -12.60 19.46 3.56
CA ASP A 616 -12.26 18.71 4.78
C ASP A 616 -12.25 17.20 4.48
N GLU A 617 -13.10 16.75 3.56
CA GLU A 617 -13.17 15.39 3.04
C GLU A 617 -13.07 15.36 1.51
N ILE A 618 -12.24 14.47 0.98
CA ILE A 618 -12.12 14.18 -0.45
C ILE A 618 -12.64 12.76 -0.69
N ILE A 619 -13.69 12.63 -1.49
CA ILE A 619 -14.23 11.35 -1.94
C ILE A 619 -13.71 11.09 -3.36
N ILE A 620 -12.79 10.14 -3.52
CA ILE A 620 -12.24 9.71 -4.81
C ILE A 620 -12.98 8.44 -5.22
N ALA A 621 -13.70 8.51 -6.34
CA ALA A 621 -14.51 7.40 -6.82
C ALA A 621 -14.12 6.99 -8.23
N ALA A 622 -14.17 5.68 -8.50
CA ALA A 622 -14.20 5.21 -9.87
C ALA A 622 -15.35 5.86 -10.64
N ASP A 623 -15.13 6.17 -11.90
CA ASP A 623 -16.05 6.97 -12.73
C ASP A 623 -17.47 6.40 -12.76
N ASP A 624 -17.59 5.06 -12.81
CA ASP A 624 -18.85 4.32 -12.80
C ASP A 624 -19.64 4.48 -11.49
N PHE A 625 -18.94 4.75 -10.38
CA PHE A 625 -19.52 4.88 -9.04
C PHE A 625 -19.61 6.33 -8.59
N TYR A 626 -19.03 7.27 -9.35
CA TYR A 626 -18.97 8.68 -9.00
C TYR A 626 -20.36 9.23 -8.63
N THR A 627 -21.40 8.93 -9.41
CA THR A 627 -22.76 9.43 -9.15
C THR A 627 -23.31 8.96 -7.80
N ALA A 628 -22.99 7.73 -7.37
CA ALA A 628 -23.48 7.17 -6.10
C ALA A 628 -22.93 7.90 -4.87
N THR A 629 -21.85 8.70 -5.00
CA THR A 629 -21.24 9.44 -3.88
C THR A 629 -21.97 10.73 -3.49
N ALA A 630 -22.88 11.24 -4.32
CA ALA A 630 -23.57 12.51 -4.08
C ALA A 630 -24.40 12.56 -2.78
N PRO A 631 -25.14 11.50 -2.39
CA PRO A 631 -25.86 11.47 -1.12
C PRO A 631 -24.94 11.58 0.09
N LEU A 632 -23.81 10.85 0.11
CA LEU A 632 -22.85 10.91 1.21
C LEU A 632 -22.24 12.31 1.34
N ALA A 633 -21.80 12.89 0.21
CA ALA A 633 -21.27 14.25 0.22
C ALA A 633 -22.29 15.27 0.74
N THR A 634 -23.56 15.14 0.36
CA THR A 634 -24.64 16.01 0.85
C THR A 634 -24.83 15.84 2.37
N PHE A 635 -24.80 14.59 2.85
CA PHE A 635 -24.92 14.28 4.27
C PHE A 635 -23.76 14.88 5.08
N ARG A 636 -22.52 14.72 4.62
CA ARG A 636 -21.31 15.26 5.26
C ARG A 636 -21.28 16.80 5.24
N ASN A 637 -21.72 17.43 4.13
CA ASN A 637 -21.94 18.88 4.09
C ASN A 637 -22.97 19.35 5.14
N SER A 638 -24.05 18.57 5.38
CA SER A 638 -25.04 18.90 6.41
C SER A 638 -24.48 18.82 7.84
N GLN A 639 -23.37 18.10 8.03
CA GLN A 639 -22.61 18.03 9.28
C GLN A 639 -21.52 19.12 9.38
N GLY A 640 -21.39 19.98 8.36
CA GLY A 640 -20.46 21.12 8.34
C GLY A 640 -19.10 20.82 7.73
N LEU A 641 -18.90 19.66 7.09
CA LEU A 641 -17.66 19.37 6.35
C LEU A 641 -17.73 19.93 4.94
N ARG A 642 -16.65 20.52 4.43
CA ARG A 642 -16.47 20.81 3.00
C ARG A 642 -16.13 19.50 2.29
N VAL A 643 -16.91 19.09 1.30
CA VAL A 643 -16.69 17.82 0.61
C VAL A 643 -16.38 18.03 -0.87
N ALA A 644 -15.24 17.52 -1.32
CA ALA A 644 -14.91 17.41 -2.74
C ALA A 644 -15.20 15.99 -3.23
N ARG A 645 -15.92 15.86 -4.35
CA ARG A 645 -16.12 14.58 -5.06
C ARG A 645 -15.24 14.58 -6.30
N VAL A 646 -14.38 13.59 -6.43
CA VAL A 646 -13.33 13.50 -7.45
C VAL A 646 -13.47 12.19 -8.22
N ARG A 647 -13.37 12.24 -9.55
CA ARG A 647 -13.32 11.04 -10.40
C ARG A 647 -11.91 10.50 -10.46
N MET A 648 -11.75 9.18 -10.57
CA MET A 648 -10.45 8.56 -10.71
C MET A 648 -9.77 8.95 -12.03
N SER A 649 -10.53 9.12 -13.12
CA SER A 649 -10.02 9.64 -14.39
C SER A 649 -9.37 11.02 -14.26
N ASP A 650 -10.04 11.97 -13.61
CA ASP A 650 -9.53 13.33 -13.39
C ASP A 650 -8.19 13.33 -12.62
N VAL A 651 -8.02 12.39 -11.68
CA VAL A 651 -6.76 12.20 -10.96
C VAL A 651 -5.65 11.76 -11.91
N TYR A 652 -5.91 10.79 -12.80
CA TYR A 652 -4.90 10.37 -13.78
C TYR A 652 -4.58 11.49 -14.77
N ASP A 653 -5.57 12.23 -15.23
CA ASP A 653 -5.38 13.29 -16.23
C ASP A 653 -4.48 14.39 -15.70
N GLU A 654 -4.74 14.86 -14.48
CA GLU A 654 -3.97 15.96 -13.90
C GLU A 654 -2.67 15.51 -13.22
N PHE A 655 -2.54 14.24 -12.78
CA PHE A 655 -1.40 13.80 -11.97
C PHE A 655 -0.58 12.64 -12.55
N SER A 656 -0.96 12.09 -13.70
CA SER A 656 -0.15 11.11 -14.47
C SER A 656 -0.27 11.27 -16.00
N ASP A 657 -0.74 12.43 -16.48
CA ASP A 657 -0.91 12.71 -17.92
C ASP A 657 -1.85 11.70 -18.60
N GLY A 658 -2.87 11.24 -17.86
CA GLY A 658 -3.87 10.25 -18.25
C GLY A 658 -3.43 8.80 -18.11
N VAL A 659 -2.14 8.52 -17.83
CA VAL A 659 -1.61 7.16 -17.70
C VAL A 659 -2.11 6.51 -16.42
N PHE A 660 -2.56 5.25 -16.49
CA PHE A 660 -2.93 4.49 -15.28
C PHE A 660 -1.70 4.30 -14.38
N ASP A 661 -1.66 5.06 -13.28
CA ASP A 661 -0.59 5.01 -12.28
C ASP A 661 -1.20 5.26 -10.89
N PRO A 662 -1.24 4.25 -10.00
CA PRO A 662 -1.76 4.41 -8.64
C PRO A 662 -1.11 5.56 -7.86
N ILE A 663 0.15 5.91 -8.17
CA ILE A 663 0.86 7.02 -7.51
C ILE A 663 0.17 8.38 -7.75
N ALA A 664 -0.60 8.51 -8.83
CA ALA A 664 -1.39 9.73 -9.11
C ALA A 664 -2.35 10.09 -7.96
N ILE A 665 -2.92 9.10 -7.26
CA ILE A 665 -3.78 9.33 -6.08
C ILE A 665 -2.98 10.02 -4.97
N ARG A 666 -1.79 9.50 -4.66
CA ARG A 666 -0.92 10.07 -3.64
C ARG A 666 -0.48 11.49 -4.02
N ASP A 667 -0.09 11.70 -5.27
CA ASP A 667 0.37 13.00 -5.76
C ASP A 667 -0.75 14.04 -5.76
N PHE A 668 -1.98 13.65 -6.11
CA PHE A 668 -3.18 14.48 -5.96
C PHE A 668 -3.44 14.86 -4.51
N LEU A 669 -3.48 13.89 -3.59
CA LEU A 669 -3.75 14.15 -2.18
C LEU A 669 -2.69 15.04 -1.55
N ALA A 670 -1.42 14.80 -1.88
CA ALA A 670 -0.30 15.66 -1.47
C ALA A 670 -0.46 17.09 -2.01
N TYR A 671 -0.85 17.24 -3.28
CA TYR A 671 -1.10 18.55 -3.88
C TYR A 671 -2.26 19.28 -3.18
N ALA A 672 -3.40 18.61 -2.99
CA ALA A 672 -4.57 19.17 -2.33
C ALA A 672 -4.24 19.59 -0.89
N PHE A 673 -3.54 18.75 -0.14
CA PHE A 673 -3.09 19.07 1.22
C PHE A 673 -2.23 20.34 1.29
N ALA A 674 -1.33 20.53 0.33
CA ALA A 674 -0.37 21.63 0.33
C ALA A 674 -0.94 22.94 -0.25
N ASN A 675 -1.84 22.86 -1.24
CA ASN A 675 -2.20 24.01 -2.09
C ASN A 675 -3.66 24.43 -2.02
N TRP A 676 -4.59 23.58 -1.57
CA TRP A 676 -5.99 23.97 -1.42
C TRP A 676 -6.20 24.88 -0.18
N GLN A 677 -7.32 25.59 -0.16
CA GLN A 677 -7.67 26.53 0.91
C GLN A 677 -7.76 25.84 2.27
N LEU A 678 -7.09 26.44 3.27
CA LEU A 678 -7.10 25.97 4.64
C LEU A 678 -8.52 25.99 5.27
N PRO A 679 -8.81 25.14 6.28
CA PRO A 679 -7.97 24.03 6.77
C PRO A 679 -7.64 23.00 5.67
N ALA A 680 -6.48 22.38 5.73
CA ALA A 680 -6.11 21.37 4.73
C ALA A 680 -6.99 20.12 4.89
N PRO A 681 -7.33 19.41 3.80
CA PRO A 681 -8.12 18.17 3.83
C PRO A 681 -7.68 17.21 4.95
N MET A 682 -8.63 16.60 5.64
CA MET A 682 -8.41 15.70 6.78
C MET A 682 -8.83 14.25 6.48
N TYR A 683 -9.84 14.05 5.64
CA TYR A 683 -10.42 12.75 5.33
C TYR A 683 -10.30 12.41 3.85
N VAL A 684 -10.04 11.14 3.55
CA VAL A 684 -10.07 10.57 2.20
C VAL A 684 -10.94 9.33 2.19
N LEU A 685 -11.94 9.29 1.32
CA LEU A 685 -12.72 8.08 1.06
C LEU A 685 -12.47 7.60 -0.37
N LEU A 686 -11.91 6.40 -0.51
CA LEU A 686 -11.76 5.71 -1.79
C LEU A 686 -13.01 4.89 -2.08
N VAL A 687 -13.66 5.08 -3.23
CA VAL A 687 -14.90 4.37 -3.62
C VAL A 687 -14.65 3.56 -4.89
N GLY A 688 -14.31 2.29 -4.69
CA GLY A 688 -13.98 1.34 -5.74
C GLY A 688 -13.04 0.26 -5.20
N ASP A 689 -13.25 -0.96 -5.67
CA ASP A 689 -12.34 -2.07 -5.38
C ASP A 689 -11.09 -2.03 -6.27
N GLY A 690 -10.07 -2.82 -5.94
CA GLY A 690 -8.86 -2.96 -6.74
C GLY A 690 -8.07 -4.20 -6.37
N ASN A 691 -7.14 -4.59 -7.24
CA ASN A 691 -6.41 -5.84 -7.13
C ASN A 691 -4.96 -5.73 -7.65
N LEU A 692 -4.13 -6.72 -7.30
CA LEU A 692 -2.72 -6.76 -7.64
C LEU A 692 -2.39 -6.96 -9.13
N ASN A 693 -3.36 -7.38 -9.93
CA ASN A 693 -3.19 -7.65 -11.35
C ASN A 693 -3.51 -6.40 -12.18
N TYR A 694 -2.75 -5.32 -11.98
CA TYR A 694 -2.94 -4.05 -12.70
C TYR A 694 -2.96 -4.20 -14.23
N ARG A 695 -2.10 -5.07 -14.73
CA ARG A 695 -1.90 -5.37 -16.16
C ARG A 695 -2.95 -6.32 -16.72
N ASN A 696 -3.83 -6.86 -15.87
CA ASN A 696 -4.78 -7.91 -16.25
C ASN A 696 -4.10 -9.06 -17.03
N TYR A 697 -2.92 -9.47 -16.56
CA TYR A 697 -2.28 -10.68 -17.03
C TYR A 697 -3.26 -11.85 -16.89
N GLN A 698 -3.10 -12.88 -17.71
CA GLN A 698 -3.93 -14.09 -17.69
C GLN A 698 -3.15 -15.21 -17.01
N PRO A 699 -2.91 -15.13 -15.69
CA PRO A 699 -2.03 -16.05 -15.02
C PRO A 699 -2.59 -17.46 -15.04
N ASN A 700 -1.76 -18.44 -15.37
CA ASN A 700 -2.14 -19.83 -15.14
C ASN A 700 -2.33 -20.11 -13.64
N ASN A 701 -1.70 -19.29 -12.77
CA ASN A 701 -1.87 -19.31 -11.33
C ASN A 701 -1.36 -18.00 -10.71
N LEU A 702 -2.09 -17.42 -9.77
CA LEU A 702 -1.62 -16.24 -9.04
C LEU A 702 -0.76 -16.57 -7.81
N GLY A 703 -0.52 -17.86 -7.52
CA GLY A 703 0.28 -18.41 -6.41
C GLY A 703 -0.25 -18.01 -5.03
N VAL A 704 -0.60 -18.90 -4.09
CA VAL A 704 -1.29 -18.59 -2.78
C VAL A 704 -2.82 -18.50 -2.86
N GLY A 705 -3.51 -19.63 -3.02
CA GLY A 705 -4.96 -19.71 -2.75
C GLY A 705 -5.90 -19.10 -3.79
N TYR A 706 -5.36 -18.67 -4.93
CA TYR A 706 -6.11 -18.10 -6.05
C TYR A 706 -6.65 -19.19 -6.98
N THR A 707 -7.95 -19.16 -7.27
CA THR A 707 -8.62 -20.29 -7.97
C THR A 707 -9.24 -19.93 -9.31
N SER A 708 -9.18 -18.67 -9.76
CA SER A 708 -9.66 -18.32 -11.11
C SER A 708 -9.01 -17.07 -11.67
N VAL A 709 -8.67 -17.13 -12.97
CA VAL A 709 -8.41 -15.95 -13.81
C VAL A 709 -9.72 -15.18 -13.94
N VAL A 710 -9.91 -14.18 -13.11
CA VAL A 710 -11.01 -13.23 -13.26
C VAL A 710 -10.41 -11.94 -13.79
N ASN A 711 -10.90 -11.51 -14.95
CA ASN A 711 -10.65 -10.17 -15.44
C ASN A 711 -11.47 -9.20 -14.57
N GLU A 712 -10.91 -8.85 -13.42
CA GLU A 712 -11.49 -7.91 -12.48
C GLU A 712 -10.86 -6.53 -12.68
N PRO A 713 -11.66 -5.48 -13.00
CA PRO A 713 -11.14 -4.14 -13.15
C PRO A 713 -10.52 -3.59 -11.85
N ASN A 714 -9.44 -2.83 -12.00
CA ASN A 714 -8.96 -1.95 -10.94
C ASN A 714 -9.77 -0.64 -10.97
N TYR A 715 -10.87 -0.57 -10.20
CA TYR A 715 -11.73 0.61 -10.14
C TYR A 715 -11.04 1.78 -9.43
N VAL A 716 -10.51 1.53 -8.22
CA VAL A 716 -9.56 2.42 -7.53
C VAL A 716 -8.40 1.54 -7.08
N PRO A 717 -7.20 1.68 -7.68
CA PRO A 717 -6.11 0.74 -7.43
C PRO A 717 -5.69 0.73 -5.94
N PRO A 718 -5.22 -0.41 -5.40
CA PRO A 718 -4.48 -0.44 -4.15
C PRO A 718 -3.11 0.23 -4.31
N TYR A 719 -2.52 0.69 -3.21
CA TYR A 719 -1.08 0.95 -3.17
C TYR A 719 -0.38 -0.35 -2.73
N LEU A 720 0.38 -0.99 -3.61
CA LEU A 720 1.15 -2.20 -3.24
C LEU A 720 2.60 -1.82 -2.96
N ASP A 721 3.12 -2.26 -1.82
CA ASP A 721 4.50 -1.99 -1.42
C ASP A 721 5.02 -3.10 -0.50
N ALA A 722 6.34 -3.18 -0.38
CA ALA A 722 7.06 -4.13 0.47
C ALA A 722 7.03 -3.68 1.94
N VAL A 723 5.87 -3.79 2.60
CA VAL A 723 5.62 -3.28 3.96
C VAL A 723 5.45 -4.37 5.02
N ASP A 724 5.22 -5.61 4.59
CA ASP A 724 4.96 -6.75 5.48
C ASP A 724 6.24 -7.59 5.66
N PRO A 725 6.72 -7.83 6.90
CA PRO A 725 7.99 -8.53 7.11
C PRO A 725 7.91 -10.05 6.85
N PHE A 726 6.72 -10.60 6.62
CA PHE A 726 6.46 -12.03 6.45
C PHE A 726 6.17 -12.41 4.99
N ILE A 727 5.28 -11.64 4.33
CA ILE A 727 4.85 -11.85 2.94
C ILE A 727 5.34 -10.74 1.98
N ASN A 728 6.14 -9.80 2.47
CA ASN A 728 6.76 -8.71 1.72
C ASN A 728 5.74 -7.72 1.13
N VAL A 729 5.09 -8.06 0.02
CA VAL A 729 4.15 -7.15 -0.67
C VAL A 729 2.71 -7.38 -0.25
N THR A 730 2.05 -6.29 0.16
CA THR A 730 0.61 -6.24 0.42
C THR A 730 0.06 -4.83 0.14
N ALA A 731 -1.26 -4.67 0.16
CA ALA A 731 -1.92 -3.38 -0.01
C ALA A 731 -1.74 -2.50 1.24
N THR A 732 -1.40 -1.22 1.04
CA THR A 732 -1.24 -0.20 2.08
C THR A 732 -1.84 1.13 1.63
N ASP A 733 -3.13 1.32 1.85
CA ASP A 733 -3.75 2.62 1.58
C ASP A 733 -3.16 3.75 2.46
N ASN A 734 -2.47 3.41 3.56
CA ASN A 734 -1.74 4.37 4.39
C ASN A 734 -0.70 5.16 3.58
N ARG A 735 -0.06 4.54 2.58
CA ARG A 735 0.93 5.19 1.69
C ARG A 735 0.35 6.26 0.77
N TYR A 736 -0.97 6.27 0.54
CA TYR A 736 -1.62 7.37 -0.16
C TYR A 736 -1.64 8.66 0.66
N VAL A 737 -1.55 8.56 1.98
CA VAL A 737 -1.72 9.68 2.92
C VAL A 737 -0.53 9.92 3.84
N SER A 738 0.59 9.22 3.65
CA SER A 738 1.89 9.52 4.26
C SER A 738 2.80 10.18 3.22
N PHE A 739 2.77 11.52 3.18
CA PHE A 739 3.48 12.27 2.16
C PHE A 739 4.22 13.51 2.66
N VAL A 740 3.99 13.96 3.90
CA VAL A 740 4.80 14.98 4.55
C VAL A 740 5.93 14.32 5.32
N GLY A 741 7.18 14.68 5.00
CA GLY A 741 8.34 14.01 5.58
C GLY A 741 8.65 12.66 4.93
N ASN A 742 9.60 11.93 5.53
CA ASN A 742 9.98 10.58 5.11
C ASN A 742 9.71 9.62 6.27
N ASP A 743 8.43 9.43 6.58
CA ASP A 743 7.94 8.61 7.66
C ASP A 743 6.58 7.98 7.31
N ILE A 744 6.09 7.10 8.17
CA ILE A 744 4.88 6.29 7.94
C ILE A 744 3.62 6.90 8.57
N ALA A 745 3.72 8.07 9.20
CA ALA A 745 2.59 8.67 9.90
C ALA A 745 1.55 9.20 8.89
N PRO A 746 0.26 8.91 9.09
CA PRO A 746 -0.78 9.38 8.18
C PRO A 746 -1.10 10.87 8.39
N ASP A 747 -0.90 11.67 7.35
CA ASP A 747 -1.25 13.10 7.28
C ASP A 747 -2.76 13.34 7.11
N MET A 748 -3.47 12.34 6.57
CA MET A 748 -4.92 12.32 6.42
C MET A 748 -5.49 11.00 6.94
N ALA A 749 -6.75 10.99 7.35
CA ALA A 749 -7.48 9.78 7.71
C ALA A 749 -8.11 9.18 6.45
N ILE A 750 -7.71 7.97 6.09
CA ILE A 750 -8.16 7.29 4.88
C ILE A 750 -9.07 6.11 5.20
N GLY A 751 -10.10 5.91 4.37
CA GLY A 751 -10.90 4.69 4.34
C GLY A 751 -11.29 4.30 2.92
N ARG A 752 -11.70 3.04 2.74
CA ARG A 752 -12.07 2.46 1.44
C ARG A 752 -13.46 1.83 1.48
N LEU A 753 -14.27 2.09 0.46
CA LEU A 753 -15.45 1.29 0.11
C LEU A 753 -15.05 0.41 -1.08
N PRO A 754 -14.70 -0.87 -0.85
CA PRO A 754 -14.28 -1.76 -1.92
C PRO A 754 -15.55 -2.21 -2.62
N VAL A 755 -16.08 -1.45 -3.58
CA VAL A 755 -17.32 -1.78 -4.31
C VAL A 755 -17.00 -2.07 -5.77
N ARG A 756 -17.75 -3.00 -6.37
CA ARG A 756 -17.56 -3.47 -7.75
C ARG A 756 -18.70 -3.07 -8.68
N SER A 757 -19.72 -2.39 -8.16
CA SER A 757 -20.84 -1.88 -8.95
C SER A 757 -21.45 -0.62 -8.34
N ALA A 758 -22.16 0.16 -9.17
CA ALA A 758 -22.90 1.34 -8.70
C ALA A 758 -24.01 0.98 -7.68
N ALA A 759 -24.58 -0.23 -7.77
CA ALA A 759 -25.58 -0.73 -6.83
C ALA A 759 -24.95 -0.99 -5.46
N GLU A 760 -23.80 -1.67 -5.41
CA GLU A 760 -23.03 -1.85 -4.17
C GLU A 760 -22.60 -0.51 -3.58
N ALA A 761 -22.08 0.41 -4.40
CA ALA A 761 -21.72 1.75 -3.95
C ALA A 761 -22.88 2.47 -3.26
N THR A 762 -24.07 2.41 -3.86
CA THR A 762 -25.30 2.99 -3.30
C THR A 762 -25.68 2.32 -1.97
N ALA A 763 -25.71 0.98 -1.92
CA ALA A 763 -26.09 0.23 -0.73
C ALA A 763 -25.16 0.50 0.47
N VAL A 764 -23.85 0.54 0.25
CA VAL A 764 -22.87 0.82 1.31
C VAL A 764 -22.99 2.27 1.79
N ILE A 765 -23.18 3.24 0.90
CA ILE A 765 -23.36 4.64 1.25
C ILE A 765 -24.66 4.86 2.05
N ASP A 766 -25.77 4.26 1.61
CA ASP A 766 -27.05 4.35 2.32
C ASP A 766 -26.93 3.74 3.72
N LYS A 767 -26.19 2.63 3.87
CA LYS A 767 -25.89 2.01 5.17
C LYS A 767 -25.12 2.96 6.10
N ILE A 768 -24.12 3.67 5.59
CA ILE A 768 -23.34 4.67 6.36
C ILE A 768 -24.23 5.83 6.81
N ILE A 769 -25.03 6.39 5.90
CA ILE A 769 -25.95 7.50 6.22
C ILE A 769 -27.00 7.04 7.25
N ALA A 770 -27.57 5.84 7.07
CA ALA A 770 -28.55 5.28 7.99
C ALA A 770 -27.99 5.09 9.41
N TYR A 771 -26.74 4.64 9.55
CA TYR A 771 -26.07 4.46 10.84
C TYR A 771 -26.01 5.76 11.66
N GLU A 772 -25.77 6.91 11.02
CA GLU A 772 -25.63 8.18 11.72
C GLU A 772 -26.93 8.97 11.84
N GLN A 773 -27.75 8.97 10.78
CA GLN A 773 -28.95 9.79 10.71
C GLN A 773 -30.16 9.11 11.36
N SER A 774 -30.31 7.79 11.15
CA SER A 774 -31.48 7.02 11.58
C SER A 774 -31.09 5.69 12.25
N PRO A 775 -30.17 5.67 13.24
CA PRO A 775 -29.73 4.42 13.85
C PRO A 775 -30.89 3.70 14.54
N VAL A 776 -30.92 2.37 14.40
CA VAL A 776 -31.77 1.51 15.23
C VAL A 776 -31.49 1.82 16.71
N LEU A 777 -32.52 2.23 17.44
CA LEU A 777 -32.39 2.51 18.88
C LEU A 777 -32.31 1.21 19.68
N GLY A 778 -31.59 1.25 20.80
CA GLY A 778 -31.48 0.12 21.73
C GLY A 778 -30.12 0.06 22.41
N ASP A 779 -29.98 -0.95 23.27
CA ASP A 779 -28.82 -1.14 24.16
C ASP A 779 -27.54 -1.51 23.39
N TRP A 780 -27.67 -2.10 22.19
CA TRP A 780 -26.54 -2.48 21.34
C TRP A 780 -25.52 -1.34 21.13
N ARG A 781 -25.98 -0.09 21.14
CA ARG A 781 -25.16 1.12 21.00
C ARG A 781 -24.18 1.35 22.15
N ASN A 782 -24.47 0.76 23.31
CA ASN A 782 -23.58 0.72 24.48
C ASN A 782 -23.17 -0.74 24.77
N SER A 783 -22.99 -1.56 23.74
CA SER A 783 -22.48 -2.93 23.88
C SER A 783 -21.20 -3.12 23.08
N ALA A 784 -20.32 -3.98 23.59
CA ALA A 784 -19.14 -4.46 22.89
C ALA A 784 -19.09 -6.00 22.94
N ALA A 785 -18.80 -6.64 21.82
CA ALA A 785 -18.56 -8.08 21.76
C ALA A 785 -17.06 -8.32 21.57
N PHE A 786 -16.52 -9.29 22.31
CA PHE A 786 -15.14 -9.77 22.20
C PHE A 786 -15.18 -11.26 21.90
N ILE A 787 -14.75 -11.61 20.70
CA ILE A 787 -14.67 -12.96 20.17
C ILE A 787 -13.20 -13.31 20.06
N THR A 788 -12.79 -14.47 20.56
CA THR A 788 -11.39 -14.88 20.52
C THR A 788 -11.19 -16.30 20.04
N ASP A 789 -10.05 -16.49 19.38
CA ASP A 789 -9.48 -17.81 19.13
C ASP A 789 -8.89 -18.42 20.43
N ASN A 790 -8.44 -19.67 20.35
CA ASN A 790 -7.91 -20.41 21.49
C ASN A 790 -6.45 -20.07 21.82
N TYR A 791 -6.14 -19.97 23.11
CA TYR A 791 -4.75 -20.05 23.58
C TYR A 791 -4.29 -21.49 23.80
N TYR A 792 -5.11 -22.31 24.44
CA TYR A 792 -4.80 -23.73 24.59
C TYR A 792 -5.28 -24.51 23.36
N THR A 793 -4.36 -25.20 22.69
CA THR A 793 -4.69 -26.04 21.54
C THR A 793 -5.47 -27.26 21.99
N SER A 794 -6.19 -27.91 21.08
CA SER A 794 -6.92 -29.16 21.37
C SER A 794 -6.03 -30.30 21.89
N SER A 795 -4.72 -30.24 21.64
CA SER A 795 -3.72 -31.17 22.16
C SER A 795 -3.22 -30.84 23.58
N GLY A 796 -3.69 -29.74 24.18
CA GLY A 796 -3.27 -29.27 25.50
C GLY A 796 -1.97 -28.44 25.51
N GLY A 797 -1.44 -28.11 24.33
CA GLY A 797 -0.33 -27.16 24.17
C GLY A 797 -0.81 -25.71 24.21
N THR A 798 0.11 -24.77 24.08
CA THR A 798 -0.18 -23.33 23.99
C THR A 798 0.08 -22.82 22.59
N ASP A 799 -0.74 -21.89 22.12
CA ASP A 799 -0.60 -21.22 20.84
C ASP A 799 0.59 -20.26 20.87
N ALA A 800 1.46 -20.36 19.87
CA ALA A 800 2.67 -19.55 19.75
C ALA A 800 2.39 -18.10 19.33
N ALA A 801 1.21 -17.81 18.76
CA ALA A 801 0.80 -16.45 18.40
C ALA A 801 0.29 -15.64 19.61
N GLY A 802 -0.03 -16.28 20.73
CA GLY A 802 -0.29 -15.63 22.01
C GLY A 802 -1.62 -16.00 22.67
N ASN A 803 -1.85 -15.43 23.86
CA ASN A 803 -3.07 -15.67 24.62
C ASN A 803 -4.16 -14.64 24.27
N PHE A 804 -5.02 -15.02 23.31
CA PHE A 804 -6.02 -14.12 22.73
C PHE A 804 -7.11 -13.69 23.73
N TYR A 805 -7.63 -14.59 24.57
CA TYR A 805 -8.65 -14.21 25.56
C TYR A 805 -8.07 -13.38 26.72
N ALA A 806 -6.82 -13.58 27.12
CA ALA A 806 -6.16 -12.67 28.07
C ALA A 806 -5.99 -11.26 27.48
N THR A 807 -5.70 -11.18 26.18
CA THR A 807 -5.62 -9.91 25.44
C THR A 807 -6.99 -9.21 25.44
N ALA A 808 -8.06 -9.93 25.10
CA ALA A 808 -9.44 -9.41 25.17
C ALA A 808 -9.80 -8.89 26.57
N ASP A 809 -9.53 -9.67 27.62
CA ASP A 809 -9.83 -9.27 29.00
C ASP A 809 -9.00 -8.06 29.45
N GLY A 810 -7.75 -7.93 29.00
CA GLY A 810 -6.93 -6.74 29.19
C GLY A 810 -7.54 -5.49 28.57
N ILE A 811 -7.99 -5.58 27.32
CA ILE A 811 -8.67 -4.48 26.62
C ILE A 811 -9.97 -4.09 27.35
N ILE A 812 -10.77 -5.08 27.72
CA ILE A 812 -12.04 -4.87 28.43
C ILE A 812 -11.81 -4.15 29.76
N ALA A 813 -10.86 -4.62 30.56
CA ALA A 813 -10.61 -4.05 31.89
C ALA A 813 -9.96 -2.67 31.84
N GLY A 814 -9.07 -2.43 30.87
CA GLY A 814 -8.29 -1.20 30.78
C GLY A 814 -8.99 -0.05 30.05
N TYR A 815 -9.80 -0.35 29.03
CA TYR A 815 -10.19 0.65 28.04
C TYR A 815 -11.69 0.72 27.75
N ILE A 816 -12.45 -0.33 28.05
CA ILE A 816 -13.90 -0.32 27.83
C ILE A 816 -14.61 0.27 29.05
N PRO A 817 -15.37 1.37 28.91
CA PRO A 817 -16.07 1.97 30.04
C PRO A 817 -17.09 0.99 30.64
N ASN A 818 -17.24 1.00 31.97
CA ASN A 818 -18.24 0.20 32.69
C ASN A 818 -19.71 0.49 32.30
N THR A 819 -19.95 1.56 31.54
CA THR A 819 -21.25 1.88 30.94
C THR A 819 -21.58 1.01 29.72
N TYR A 820 -20.61 0.26 29.19
CA TYR A 820 -20.83 -0.70 28.11
C TYR A 820 -21.15 -2.09 28.66
N THR A 821 -22.14 -2.76 28.06
CA THR A 821 -22.35 -4.20 28.27
C THR A 821 -21.38 -4.98 27.39
N VAL A 822 -20.64 -5.90 28.01
CA VAL A 822 -19.63 -6.70 27.30
C VAL A 822 -20.09 -8.14 27.13
N THR A 823 -20.14 -8.60 25.89
CA THR A 823 -20.34 -10.00 25.52
C THR A 823 -18.99 -10.64 25.23
N ARG A 824 -18.70 -11.79 25.83
CA ARG A 824 -17.47 -12.57 25.61
C ARG A 824 -17.81 -13.88 24.92
N VAL A 825 -17.01 -14.27 23.92
CA VAL A 825 -17.11 -15.55 23.23
C VAL A 825 -15.69 -16.07 22.98
N TYR A 826 -15.18 -16.91 23.88
CA TYR A 826 -13.81 -17.41 23.84
C TYR A 826 -13.82 -18.89 23.45
N TYR A 827 -13.19 -19.23 22.32
CA TYR A 827 -12.95 -20.63 21.99
C TYR A 827 -11.82 -21.17 22.86
N ASP A 828 -12.08 -22.27 23.56
CA ASP A 828 -11.15 -22.84 24.55
C ASP A 828 -11.30 -24.36 24.60
N PRO A 829 -10.71 -25.10 23.64
CA PRO A 829 -10.92 -26.54 23.48
C PRO A 829 -10.24 -27.39 24.57
N ALA A 830 -9.24 -26.85 25.26
CA ALA A 830 -8.47 -27.56 26.29
C ALA A 830 -8.13 -26.66 27.49
N PRO A 831 -9.14 -26.21 28.26
CA PRO A 831 -8.92 -25.22 29.32
C PRO A 831 -7.98 -25.71 30.42
N SER A 832 -6.97 -24.89 30.78
CA SER A 832 -5.97 -25.21 31.80
C SER A 832 -5.50 -23.98 32.59
N PRO A 833 -5.32 -24.05 33.95
CA PRO A 833 -5.83 -25.06 34.88
C PRO A 833 -7.37 -24.91 35.00
N PRO A 834 -8.13 -25.86 35.61
CA PRO A 834 -9.49 -26.21 35.17
C PRO A 834 -10.34 -24.95 34.95
N ASN A 835 -10.94 -24.85 33.76
CA ASN A 835 -11.89 -23.79 33.41
C ASN A 835 -12.73 -23.50 34.65
N PRO A 836 -12.71 -22.29 35.22
CA PRO A 836 -13.53 -21.97 36.39
C PRO A 836 -15.05 -22.07 36.09
N GLY A 837 -15.44 -22.51 34.89
CA GLY A 837 -16.81 -22.74 34.48
C GLY A 837 -17.45 -21.48 33.92
N TYR A 838 -16.64 -20.53 33.43
CA TYR A 838 -17.16 -19.31 32.87
C TYR A 838 -17.98 -19.61 31.62
N ALA A 839 -19.22 -19.13 31.60
CA ALA A 839 -20.19 -19.42 30.54
C ALA A 839 -19.78 -18.91 29.14
N TRP A 840 -18.74 -18.06 29.07
CA TRP A 840 -18.20 -17.51 27.83
C TRP A 840 -17.01 -18.28 27.25
N HIS A 841 -16.55 -19.36 27.90
CA HIS A 841 -15.55 -20.28 27.34
C HIS A 841 -16.25 -21.48 26.68
N TYR A 842 -16.05 -21.63 25.38
CA TYR A 842 -16.70 -22.64 24.55
C TYR A 842 -15.70 -23.73 24.17
N THR A 843 -15.94 -24.95 24.66
CA THR A 843 -15.01 -26.08 24.51
C THR A 843 -15.18 -26.86 23.20
N THR A 844 -16.22 -26.55 22.42
CA THR A 844 -16.45 -27.18 21.11
C THR A 844 -16.65 -26.13 20.03
N ILE A 845 -16.11 -26.40 18.84
CA ILE A 845 -16.24 -25.54 17.66
C ILE A 845 -17.71 -25.22 17.37
N GLY A 846 -18.62 -26.20 17.43
CA GLY A 846 -20.05 -25.99 17.17
C GLY A 846 -20.70 -25.03 18.16
N SER A 847 -20.37 -25.14 19.46
CA SER A 847 -20.89 -24.22 20.47
C SER A 847 -20.32 -22.80 20.32
N ALA A 848 -19.04 -22.68 19.95
CA ALA A 848 -18.39 -21.40 19.68
C ALA A 848 -19.01 -20.71 18.47
N ARG A 849 -19.18 -21.43 17.34
CA ARG A 849 -19.84 -20.93 16.12
C ARG A 849 -21.24 -20.38 16.42
N ASN A 850 -22.06 -21.15 17.14
CA ASN A 850 -23.41 -20.70 17.52
C ASN A 850 -23.38 -19.44 18.39
N ALA A 851 -22.45 -19.36 19.33
CA ALA A 851 -22.27 -18.19 20.19
C ALA A 851 -21.79 -16.96 19.41
N ILE A 852 -20.88 -17.15 18.45
CA ILE A 852 -20.40 -16.11 17.54
C ILE A 852 -21.54 -15.57 16.69
N THR A 853 -22.27 -16.44 15.98
CA THR A 853 -23.44 -16.04 15.18
C THR A 853 -24.47 -15.32 16.05
N SER A 854 -24.70 -15.79 17.28
CA SER A 854 -25.62 -15.13 18.22
C SER A 854 -25.11 -13.75 18.65
N ALA A 855 -23.82 -13.61 18.94
CA ALA A 855 -23.21 -12.34 19.31
C ALA A 855 -23.30 -11.32 18.16
N LEU A 856 -23.02 -11.73 16.93
CA LEU A 856 -23.18 -10.92 15.72
C LEU A 856 -24.64 -10.49 15.50
N ASN A 857 -25.59 -11.42 15.59
CA ASN A 857 -27.02 -11.16 15.40
C ASN A 857 -27.68 -10.35 16.53
N SER A 858 -27.20 -10.48 17.76
CA SER A 858 -27.61 -9.59 18.86
C SER A 858 -27.16 -8.15 18.59
N SER A 859 -26.05 -8.02 17.85
CA SER A 859 -25.32 -6.83 17.45
C SER A 859 -24.80 -6.03 18.65
N ALA A 860 -23.56 -5.58 18.53
CA ALA A 860 -22.90 -4.69 19.46
C ALA A 860 -22.41 -3.47 18.68
N ARG A 861 -22.14 -2.34 19.33
CA ARG A 861 -21.53 -1.20 18.64
C ARG A 861 -20.13 -1.56 18.15
N PHE A 862 -19.38 -2.23 19.00
CA PHE A 862 -18.06 -2.73 18.68
C PHE A 862 -18.08 -4.25 18.68
N VAL A 863 -17.61 -4.86 17.61
CA VAL A 863 -17.35 -6.30 17.55
C VAL A 863 -15.86 -6.47 17.32
N ASN A 864 -15.20 -7.16 18.25
CA ASN A 864 -13.76 -7.41 18.20
C ASN A 864 -13.56 -8.89 17.96
N TYR A 865 -12.74 -9.22 16.97
CA TYR A 865 -12.18 -10.54 16.82
C TYR A 865 -10.68 -10.50 17.09
N ILE A 866 -10.18 -11.38 17.97
CA ILE A 866 -8.76 -11.47 18.34
C ILE A 866 -8.31 -12.92 18.17
N GLY A 867 -7.41 -13.18 17.23
CA GLY A 867 -7.03 -14.55 16.90
C GLY A 867 -6.33 -14.72 15.56
N HIS A 868 -6.22 -15.96 15.10
CA HIS A 868 -5.73 -16.27 13.76
C HIS A 868 -6.77 -15.96 12.68
N GLY A 869 -6.31 -15.71 11.46
CA GLY A 869 -7.19 -15.31 10.37
C GLY A 869 -6.65 -15.70 9.01
N SER A 870 -7.57 -15.83 8.07
CA SER A 870 -7.28 -15.87 6.64
C SER A 870 -8.12 -14.82 5.92
N GLN A 871 -7.98 -14.75 4.61
CA GLN A 871 -8.82 -13.90 3.75
C GLN A 871 -10.32 -14.17 3.93
N PHE A 872 -10.70 -15.34 4.44
CA PHE A 872 -12.08 -15.82 4.43
C PHE A 872 -12.65 -16.20 5.79
N GLN A 873 -11.82 -16.29 6.84
CA GLN A 873 -12.28 -16.85 8.10
C GLN A 873 -11.50 -16.36 9.32
N TRP A 874 -12.18 -16.46 10.46
CA TRP A 874 -11.63 -16.38 11.80
C TRP A 874 -11.23 -17.78 12.30
N ALA A 875 -10.04 -17.88 12.88
CA ALA A 875 -9.37 -19.06 13.41
C ALA A 875 -9.07 -20.15 12.37
N THR A 876 -8.14 -21.05 12.70
CA THR A 876 -7.81 -22.22 11.86
C THR A 876 -9.01 -23.18 11.76
N GLU A 877 -9.78 -23.28 12.83
CA GLU A 877 -10.98 -24.11 12.99
C GLU A 877 -12.21 -23.59 12.22
N THR A 878 -12.09 -22.46 11.52
CA THR A 878 -13.20 -21.76 10.86
C THR A 878 -14.31 -21.48 11.88
N LEU A 879 -14.04 -20.63 12.86
CA LEU A 879 -15.03 -20.21 13.88
C LEU A 879 -16.10 -19.28 13.28
N PHE A 880 -15.75 -18.51 12.25
CA PHE A 880 -16.65 -17.72 11.43
C PHE A 880 -15.99 -17.46 10.08
N GLY A 881 -16.76 -17.27 9.00
CA GLY A 881 -16.18 -17.01 7.68
C GLY A 881 -17.18 -17.04 6.54
N ASN A 882 -16.69 -16.70 5.35
CA ASN A 882 -17.44 -16.58 4.10
C ASN A 882 -17.04 -17.61 3.02
N SER A 883 -16.23 -18.63 3.35
CA SER A 883 -15.71 -19.57 2.33
C SER A 883 -16.69 -20.70 1.97
N GLY A 884 -16.96 -20.84 0.68
CA GLY A 884 -17.88 -21.84 0.12
C GLY A 884 -17.35 -23.29 0.05
N ALA A 885 -16.09 -23.56 0.44
CA ALA A 885 -15.52 -24.90 0.34
C ALA A 885 -15.85 -25.83 1.52
N SER A 886 -16.27 -25.30 2.68
CA SER A 886 -16.58 -26.14 3.85
C SER A 886 -17.60 -25.57 4.85
N LEU A 887 -17.76 -24.24 5.00
CA LEU A 887 -18.83 -23.61 5.80
C LEU A 887 -18.90 -22.09 5.58
N ASN A 888 -20.02 -21.57 5.06
CA ASN A 888 -20.30 -20.12 5.02
C ASN A 888 -21.24 -19.73 6.18
N LEU A 889 -20.69 -19.19 7.27
CA LEU A 889 -21.49 -18.67 8.40
C LEU A 889 -21.92 -17.22 8.19
N PHE A 890 -21.34 -16.52 7.22
CA PHE A 890 -21.71 -15.14 6.91
C PHE A 890 -23.18 -15.04 6.51
N ASP A 891 -23.70 -15.98 5.72
CA ASP A 891 -25.13 -16.00 5.31
C ASP A 891 -26.11 -16.15 6.49
N SER A 892 -25.63 -16.54 7.67
CA SER A 892 -26.43 -16.65 8.89
C SER A 892 -26.55 -15.35 9.68
N ILE A 893 -25.87 -14.28 9.26
CA ILE A 893 -25.98 -12.98 9.92
C ILE A 893 -27.25 -12.24 9.49
N ASN A 894 -27.93 -11.66 10.46
CA ASN A 894 -29.02 -10.72 10.30
C ASN A 894 -28.99 -9.75 11.48
N HIS A 895 -28.38 -8.58 11.26
CA HIS A 895 -28.25 -7.55 12.27
C HIS A 895 -29.52 -6.69 12.45
N ASN A 896 -30.58 -6.93 11.65
CA ASN A 896 -31.82 -6.14 11.65
C ASN A 896 -31.54 -4.62 11.59
N GLY A 897 -30.61 -4.19 10.72
CA GLY A 897 -30.20 -2.80 10.57
C GLY A 897 -29.24 -2.26 11.65
N ARG A 898 -28.75 -3.09 12.59
CA ARG A 898 -27.76 -2.70 13.61
C ARG A 898 -26.35 -2.99 13.12
N THR A 899 -25.80 -2.11 12.30
CA THR A 899 -24.50 -2.31 11.67
C THR A 899 -23.35 -1.96 12.63
N PRO A 900 -22.59 -2.95 13.16
CA PRO A 900 -21.46 -2.71 14.06
C PRO A 900 -20.27 -2.02 13.38
N ILE A 901 -19.37 -1.50 14.22
CA ILE A 901 -17.98 -1.22 13.87
C ILE A 901 -17.17 -2.48 14.24
N LEU A 902 -16.52 -3.08 13.25
CA LEU A 902 -15.69 -4.28 13.42
C LEU A 902 -14.21 -3.90 13.60
N LEU A 903 -13.56 -4.59 14.54
CA LEU A 903 -12.13 -4.61 14.72
C LEU A 903 -11.68 -6.06 14.56
N GLU A 904 -11.21 -6.40 13.35
CA GLU A 904 -10.64 -7.70 13.05
C GLU A 904 -9.14 -7.66 13.35
N LEU A 905 -8.79 -7.89 14.62
CA LEU A 905 -7.43 -7.88 15.15
C LEU A 905 -6.71 -9.18 14.81
N THR A 906 -6.62 -9.45 13.50
CA THR A 906 -6.17 -10.70 12.91
C THR A 906 -5.50 -10.48 11.54
N CYS A 907 -4.98 -11.56 10.95
CA CYS A 907 -4.26 -11.53 9.68
C CYS A 907 -5.22 -11.60 8.47
N LYS A 908 -4.91 -10.87 7.40
CA LYS A 908 -5.40 -11.04 6.01
C LYS A 908 -6.91 -10.94 5.75
N THR A 909 -7.78 -10.73 6.74
CA THR A 909 -9.24 -10.62 6.49
C THR A 909 -9.60 -9.40 5.63
N GLY A 910 -8.70 -8.41 5.57
CA GLY A 910 -8.78 -7.23 4.71
C GLY A 910 -7.87 -7.31 3.48
N MET A 911 -7.39 -8.48 3.04
CA MET A 911 -6.53 -8.63 1.87
C MET A 911 -7.29 -8.41 0.54
N PHE A 912 -7.92 -7.24 0.37
CA PHE A 912 -8.85 -6.95 -0.73
C PHE A 912 -8.20 -6.96 -2.12
N HIS A 913 -6.86 -6.86 -2.19
CA HIS A 913 -6.12 -6.79 -3.45
C HIS A 913 -6.01 -8.15 -4.18
N LEU A 914 -6.76 -9.17 -3.75
CA LEU A 914 -6.81 -10.47 -4.40
C LEU A 914 -7.85 -10.46 -5.54
N PRO A 915 -7.44 -10.66 -6.80
CA PRO A 915 -8.37 -10.62 -7.93
C PRO A 915 -9.33 -11.81 -7.91
N GLY A 916 -10.60 -11.57 -8.24
CA GLY A 916 -11.64 -12.59 -8.31
C GLY A 916 -12.11 -13.11 -6.95
N VAL A 917 -11.63 -12.51 -5.86
CA VAL A 917 -11.86 -12.99 -4.49
C VAL A 917 -12.59 -11.92 -3.69
N THR A 918 -13.55 -12.30 -2.86
CA THR A 918 -14.16 -11.39 -1.87
C THR A 918 -13.74 -11.85 -0.49
N THR A 919 -12.95 -11.02 0.18
CA THR A 919 -12.47 -11.26 1.56
C THR A 919 -13.59 -11.09 2.58
N LEU A 920 -13.30 -11.47 3.83
CA LEU A 920 -14.25 -11.37 4.93
C LEU A 920 -14.64 -9.91 5.22
N ALA A 921 -13.66 -8.99 5.25
CA ALA A 921 -13.91 -7.57 5.47
C ALA A 921 -14.75 -6.95 4.33
N GLU A 922 -14.45 -7.29 3.07
CA GLU A 922 -15.27 -6.88 1.92
C GLU A 922 -16.70 -7.40 2.04
N SER A 923 -16.90 -8.64 2.51
CA SER A 923 -18.23 -9.21 2.70
C SER A 923 -19.03 -8.44 3.74
N PHE A 924 -18.43 -8.13 4.90
CA PHE A 924 -19.07 -7.31 5.94
C PHE A 924 -19.49 -5.94 5.41
N ILE A 925 -18.64 -5.30 4.61
CA ILE A 925 -18.89 -3.95 4.10
C ILE A 925 -19.89 -3.94 2.96
N ARG A 926 -19.82 -4.87 2.00
CA ARG A 926 -20.73 -4.93 0.84
C ARG A 926 -22.13 -5.40 1.18
N ALA A 927 -22.33 -6.10 2.29
CA ALA A 927 -23.63 -6.66 2.64
C ALA A 927 -24.72 -5.57 2.75
N ASP A 928 -25.74 -5.68 1.89
CA ASP A 928 -26.84 -4.73 1.79
C ASP A 928 -27.73 -4.80 3.05
N GLY A 929 -27.99 -3.65 3.67
CA GLY A 929 -28.80 -3.53 4.89
C GLY A 929 -28.27 -4.24 6.14
N GLN A 930 -27.13 -4.94 6.06
CA GLN A 930 -26.54 -5.73 7.15
C GLN A 930 -25.00 -5.71 7.10
N GLY A 931 -24.34 -6.67 7.76
CA GLY A 931 -22.88 -6.66 7.91
C GLY A 931 -22.44 -5.50 8.79
N ALA A 932 -21.34 -4.83 8.45
CA ALA A 932 -20.73 -3.75 9.23
C ALA A 932 -20.96 -2.37 8.59
N VAL A 933 -20.95 -1.31 9.42
CA VAL A 933 -20.83 0.08 8.90
C VAL A 933 -19.38 0.42 8.58
N ALA A 934 -18.46 -0.18 9.33
CA ALA A 934 -17.03 -0.08 9.13
C ALA A 934 -16.35 -1.34 9.67
N ASP A 935 -15.23 -1.70 9.06
CA ASP A 935 -14.40 -2.83 9.41
C ASP A 935 -12.94 -2.40 9.36
N TRP A 936 -12.19 -2.64 10.43
CA TRP A 936 -10.78 -2.32 10.51
C TRP A 936 -9.98 -3.62 10.55
N ALA A 937 -9.36 -3.95 9.41
CA ALA A 937 -8.80 -5.25 9.13
C ALA A 937 -7.43 -5.14 8.45
N SER A 938 -6.58 -6.15 8.65
CA SER A 938 -5.24 -6.21 8.04
C SER A 938 -5.28 -6.76 6.63
N THR A 939 -4.51 -6.13 5.73
CA THR A 939 -4.18 -6.67 4.41
C THR A 939 -3.02 -7.70 4.46
N GLY A 940 -2.25 -7.73 5.55
CA GLY A 940 -1.05 -8.54 5.72
C GLY A 940 -1.12 -9.54 6.88
N LEU A 941 0.05 -10.05 7.27
CA LEU A 941 0.29 -10.86 8.46
C LEU A 941 0.72 -9.97 9.62
N GLY A 942 0.22 -10.28 10.81
CA GLY A 942 0.58 -9.54 12.02
C GLY A 942 0.71 -10.44 13.24
N VAL A 943 1.13 -9.84 14.36
CA VAL A 943 1.30 -10.52 15.64
C VAL A 943 0.39 -9.91 16.71
N ASN A 944 -0.09 -10.75 17.63
CA ASN A 944 -1.08 -10.37 18.63
C ASN A 944 -0.66 -9.17 19.51
N ALA A 945 0.63 -9.03 19.83
CA ALA A 945 1.12 -7.88 20.63
C ALA A 945 0.88 -6.53 19.93
N GLY A 946 1.14 -6.46 18.61
CA GLY A 946 0.87 -5.26 17.84
C GLY A 946 -0.64 -5.01 17.66
N HIS A 947 -1.43 -6.07 17.49
CA HIS A 947 -2.89 -5.97 17.43
C HIS A 947 -3.50 -5.46 18.75
N ASP A 948 -2.98 -5.91 19.90
CA ASP A 948 -3.37 -5.40 21.21
C ASP A 948 -3.10 -3.90 21.31
N ALA A 949 -1.87 -3.46 20.97
CA ALA A 949 -1.51 -2.05 20.96
C ALA A 949 -2.43 -1.20 20.05
N LEU A 950 -2.84 -1.72 18.88
CA LEU A 950 -3.82 -1.06 18.00
C LEU A 950 -5.21 -0.95 18.67
N ALA A 951 -5.69 -1.99 19.33
CA ALA A 951 -6.97 -1.98 20.03
C ALA A 951 -6.97 -0.97 21.19
N GLN A 952 -5.92 -0.99 22.00
CA GLN A 952 -5.72 -0.05 23.11
C GLN A 952 -5.68 1.40 22.62
N GLY A 953 -4.94 1.65 21.53
CA GLY A 953 -4.85 2.96 20.90
C GLY A 953 -6.21 3.47 20.40
N PHE A 954 -6.99 2.61 19.76
CA PHE A 954 -8.33 2.93 19.23
C PHE A 954 -9.33 3.24 20.35
N TYR A 955 -9.41 2.39 21.38
CA TYR A 955 -10.33 2.61 22.48
C TYR A 955 -9.93 3.79 23.37
N THR A 956 -8.63 4.03 23.55
CA THR A 956 -8.13 5.26 24.20
C THR A 956 -8.58 6.50 23.42
N ALA A 957 -8.43 6.48 22.09
CA ALA A 957 -8.85 7.58 21.22
C ALA A 957 -10.34 7.93 21.44
N ILE A 958 -11.21 6.92 21.45
CA ILE A 958 -12.67 7.09 21.52
C ILE A 958 -13.13 7.45 22.94
N PHE A 959 -12.70 6.70 23.95
CA PHE A 959 -13.30 6.78 25.29
C PHE A 959 -12.58 7.74 26.24
N THR A 960 -11.28 7.95 26.04
CA THR A 960 -10.46 8.81 26.91
C THR A 960 -10.17 10.14 26.23
N ASP A 961 -9.69 10.07 24.99
CA ASP A 961 -9.19 11.22 24.24
C ASP A 961 -10.31 12.00 23.55
N SER A 962 -11.56 11.51 23.59
CA SER A 962 -12.74 12.14 22.97
C SER A 962 -12.63 12.38 21.46
N VAL A 963 -11.88 11.53 20.75
CA VAL A 963 -11.88 11.47 19.28
C VAL A 963 -13.18 10.82 18.83
N ARG A 964 -13.92 11.47 17.92
CA ARG A 964 -15.33 11.10 17.63
C ARG A 964 -15.56 10.44 16.28
N THR A 965 -14.63 10.56 15.34
CA THR A 965 -14.72 9.98 13.99
C THR A 965 -13.80 8.79 13.85
N LEU A 966 -14.23 7.76 13.11
CA LEU A 966 -13.50 6.51 12.96
C LEU A 966 -12.07 6.69 12.42
N GLY A 967 -11.91 7.43 11.34
CA GLY A 967 -10.60 7.61 10.70
C GLY A 967 -9.58 8.30 11.62
N LEU A 968 -10.00 9.30 12.40
CA LEU A 968 -9.11 9.94 13.39
C LEU A 968 -8.80 9.02 14.57
N ALA A 969 -9.72 8.14 14.98
CA ALA A 969 -9.44 7.14 16.01
C ALA A 969 -8.44 6.09 15.52
N VAL A 970 -8.57 5.64 14.27
CA VAL A 970 -7.61 4.76 13.59
C VAL A 970 -6.25 5.44 13.47
N ASN A 971 -6.17 6.68 12.95
CA ASN A 971 -4.90 7.41 12.88
C ASN A 971 -4.28 7.59 14.26
N SER A 972 -5.08 7.97 15.27
CA SER A 972 -4.59 8.08 16.64
C SER A 972 -4.01 6.75 17.15
N SER A 973 -4.64 5.62 16.81
CA SER A 973 -4.13 4.30 17.15
C SER A 973 -2.80 3.98 16.44
N LYS A 974 -2.73 4.17 15.12
CA LYS A 974 -1.51 4.01 14.31
C LYS A 974 -0.35 4.86 14.85
N LEU A 975 -0.62 6.10 15.24
CA LEU A 975 0.37 6.98 15.87
C LEU A 975 0.86 6.49 17.24
N GLY A 976 0.09 5.64 17.92
CA GLY A 976 0.55 4.94 19.12
C GLY A 976 1.69 3.97 18.81
N LEU A 977 1.59 3.21 17.71
CA LEU A 977 2.67 2.33 17.24
C LEU A 977 3.89 3.13 16.75
N VAL A 978 3.67 4.22 16.01
CA VAL A 978 4.75 5.15 15.60
C VAL A 978 5.47 5.71 16.83
N ALA A 979 4.73 6.06 17.89
CA ALA A 979 5.31 6.51 19.15
C ALA A 979 6.15 5.42 19.81
N GLN A 980 5.65 4.18 19.80
CA GLN A 980 6.26 3.03 20.44
C GLN A 980 7.56 2.58 19.77
N GLY A 981 7.62 2.60 18.42
CA GLY A 981 8.81 2.20 17.65
C GLY A 981 8.88 0.73 17.30
N SER A 982 7.76 0.02 17.43
CA SER A 982 7.63 -1.40 17.10
C SER A 982 6.34 -1.62 16.31
N HIS A 983 6.28 -2.74 15.56
CA HIS A 983 5.12 -3.13 14.74
C HIS A 983 4.73 -2.07 13.69
N ALA A 984 5.72 -1.45 13.04
CA ALA A 984 5.52 -0.42 12.02
C ALA A 984 4.75 -0.93 10.79
N ASP A 985 4.91 -2.23 10.47
CA ASP A 985 4.14 -2.99 9.49
C ASP A 985 2.63 -2.81 9.67
N LEU A 986 2.13 -2.90 10.90
CA LEU A 986 0.70 -2.76 11.19
C LEU A 986 0.14 -1.35 10.97
N VAL A 987 0.98 -0.31 10.96
CA VAL A 987 0.57 1.05 10.56
C VAL A 987 0.21 1.09 9.07
N GLU A 988 0.92 0.32 8.26
CA GLU A 988 0.75 0.24 6.81
C GLU A 988 -0.39 -0.72 6.43
N GLU A 989 -0.45 -1.90 7.04
CA GLU A 989 -1.34 -2.99 6.65
C GLU A 989 -2.80 -2.83 7.09
N PHE A 990 -3.04 -2.24 8.26
CA PHE A 990 -4.41 -2.11 8.78
C PHE A 990 -5.18 -1.02 8.03
N THR A 991 -6.16 -1.46 7.24
CA THR A 991 -7.00 -0.62 6.37
C THR A 991 -8.38 -0.45 6.97
N LEU A 992 -8.87 0.79 7.02
CA LEU A 992 -10.25 1.08 7.40
C LEU A 992 -11.16 0.88 6.18
N PHE A 993 -11.96 -0.17 6.18
CA PHE A 993 -13.04 -0.33 5.22
C PHE A 993 -14.28 0.39 5.76
N GLY A 994 -14.75 1.41 5.06
CA GLY A 994 -15.79 2.32 5.52
C GLY A 994 -15.40 3.79 5.38
N ASP A 995 -16.34 4.67 5.70
CA ASP A 995 -16.11 6.12 5.64
C ASP A 995 -15.34 6.61 6.89
N PRO A 996 -14.14 7.22 6.73
CA PRO A 996 -13.33 7.69 7.85
C PRO A 996 -13.93 8.88 8.62
N ALA A 997 -14.86 9.63 8.02
CA ALA A 997 -15.58 10.71 8.68
C ALA A 997 -16.75 10.20 9.53
N THR A 998 -17.06 8.89 9.50
CA THR A 998 -18.16 8.29 10.26
C THR A 998 -18.04 8.59 11.76
N VAL A 999 -19.11 9.14 12.34
CA VAL A 999 -19.18 9.43 13.78
C VAL A 999 -19.49 8.15 14.57
N VAL A 1000 -18.63 7.80 15.51
CA VAL A 1000 -18.72 6.54 16.31
C VAL A 1000 -19.95 6.51 17.22
N ASN A 1001 -20.28 7.64 17.84
CA ASN A 1001 -21.36 7.75 18.83
C ASN A 1001 -22.39 8.81 18.38
N PRO A 1002 -23.16 8.56 17.31
CA PRO A 1002 -24.15 9.52 16.82
C PRO A 1002 -25.28 9.67 17.87
N ASN A 1003 -25.72 10.91 18.09
CA ASN A 1003 -26.91 11.25 18.89
C ASN A 1003 -26.92 10.87 20.40
N ARG A 1004 -25.83 11.10 21.16
CA ARG A 1004 -25.92 11.16 22.65
C ARG A 1004 -26.71 12.41 23.09
N LYS A 1005 -28.04 12.39 22.95
CA LYS A 1005 -28.93 13.35 23.63
C LYS A 1005 -29.19 12.86 25.04
N ILE A 1006 -28.68 13.58 26.04
CA ILE A 1006 -29.06 13.37 27.44
C ILE A 1006 -30.45 13.99 27.61
N TYR A 1007 -31.48 13.16 27.74
CA TYR A 1007 -32.78 13.63 28.21
C TYR A 1007 -32.69 13.80 29.72
N MET A 1008 -32.43 15.01 30.19
CA MET A 1008 -32.64 15.33 31.61
C MET A 1008 -34.13 15.56 31.82
N PRO A 1009 -34.85 14.71 32.59
CA PRO A 1009 -36.21 15.06 32.96
C PRO A 1009 -36.16 16.35 33.78
N LEU A 1010 -36.86 17.36 33.30
CA LEU A 1010 -37.07 18.61 34.05
C LEU A 1010 -37.94 18.26 35.27
N VAL A 1011 -37.31 17.98 36.41
CA VAL A 1011 -38.05 17.86 37.68
C VAL A 1011 -38.33 19.29 38.16
N VAL A 1012 -39.46 19.84 37.70
CA VAL A 1012 -40.01 21.07 38.26
C VAL A 1012 -40.58 20.70 39.62
N ARG A 1013 -39.94 21.17 40.69
CA ARG A 1013 -40.48 21.08 42.06
C ARG A 1013 -41.46 22.19 42.32
#